data_AF-A0A5C4SV78-F1
#
_entry.id   AF-A0A5C4SV78-F1
#
_cell.length_a   1.000
_cell.length_b   1.000
_cell.length_c   1.000
_cell.angle_alpha   90.00
_cell.angle_beta   90.00
_cell.angle_gamma   90.00
#
_symmetry.space_group_name_H-M   'P 1'
#
loop_
_entity.id
_entity.type
_entity.pdbx_description
1 polymer ?
#
loop_
_entity_poly.entity_id
_entity_poly.type
_entity_poly.pdbx_seq_one_letter_code
_entity_poly.pdbx_strand_id
1 'polypeptide(L)'
;MLKIRIKVKHLVLSFAAAGAFVGIFAGIVVPQTELFIARKHASASDLSGKPAIIGALESRWITDKQKWRLIRDSMIEDTPDTLRASDFDLYVGPGFTQSYGNGQERLFSASEKIPYLELYVARAPADGYLLQAAKHLAHCYKLEGKTDRAIAVLEQAAKRLPGGRHEYMRHELAYKAAELFGSEGRLGDAESRLAEITAQFDNGDSYWNGKIAQLRARLLMREGDLPRALERVSSELAEAERPGQGEAGKVRAEQLVMVRNQLESEARRQTASDSGVSGTVKRSDGSPLARTGVFLREERIVNQSVSENDPYQAVTDENGRFAFDGVAPGSYQLYLGLDFEQISGYTWPVGLDEWIDVDGVRDVELPIALQPLIEQQSPVNEATVTDSQITFQWRSVEGAAYYNVNVGLEMRSGSGSMALRTRVPENRLQVPVDRLYDVQTGLSYEKPGDWSTADPAALLGFADPDNRYFWSVEAYDAFGKLLTRSNGYRLDDRSIGNLPFFFLKQRTMTNADKLVADGKFDDAMAVYKKTFENDSSDVHALRMIIRLLQAKATITGDKTLDDEAYPYVKTMLGLRPVQEYAGRLMHYYYEKQNWLEFHAMYDLYARLRGQPISSYEQSIYATALMKQGKYAEAKLPFEEAMKEDGSHRFVGNYLAAVLYADRSVEEALQIAAAYPERSFGPPLRNWRRLVEALQAEADGQAAYFAELNETLDWHFRGREADRLGEWLLSTKETAMKAFVQAVMGVR
;
A
#
# COMPACT_ATOMS: atom_id res chain seq x y z
N MET A 1 -71.25 -26.70 -30.31
CA MET A 1 -71.24 -25.89 -29.07
C MET A 1 -71.42 -26.81 -27.87
N LEU A 2 -70.35 -27.07 -27.12
CA LEU A 2 -70.42 -27.88 -25.90
C LEU A 2 -70.99 -27.01 -24.76
N LYS A 3 -72.23 -27.25 -24.32
CA LYS A 3 -72.83 -26.57 -23.15
C LYS A 3 -72.37 -27.30 -21.88
N ILE A 4 -71.32 -26.82 -21.25
CA ILE A 4 -70.83 -27.37 -19.98
C ILE A 4 -71.74 -26.84 -18.84
N ARG A 5 -72.49 -27.74 -18.19
CA ARG A 5 -73.31 -27.42 -17.01
C ARG A 5 -72.50 -27.74 -15.75
N ILE A 6 -71.90 -26.72 -15.13
CA ILE A 6 -71.20 -26.85 -13.85
C ILE A 6 -72.20 -26.66 -12.72
N LYS A 7 -72.28 -27.62 -11.79
CA LYS A 7 -73.11 -27.48 -10.58
C LYS A 7 -72.48 -26.40 -9.69
N VAL A 8 -73.29 -25.47 -9.15
CA VAL A 8 -72.84 -24.33 -8.32
C VAL A 8 -71.85 -24.74 -7.22
N LYS A 9 -72.05 -25.91 -6.59
CA LYS A 9 -71.11 -26.46 -5.60
C LYS A 9 -69.69 -26.65 -6.12
N HIS A 10 -69.51 -27.02 -7.39
CA HIS A 10 -68.19 -27.17 -8.01
C HIS A 10 -67.59 -25.82 -8.38
N LEU A 11 -68.41 -24.83 -8.74
CA LEU A 11 -67.92 -23.46 -8.98
C LEU A 11 -67.39 -22.83 -7.69
N VAL A 12 -68.13 -22.95 -6.58
CA VAL A 12 -67.69 -22.48 -5.25
C VAL A 12 -66.44 -23.22 -4.80
N LEU A 13 -66.36 -24.54 -5.00
CA LEU A 13 -65.17 -25.31 -4.67
C LEU A 13 -63.96 -24.87 -5.51
N SER A 14 -64.15 -24.59 -6.81
CA SER A 14 -63.07 -24.10 -7.68
C SER A 14 -62.59 -22.71 -7.29
N PHE A 15 -63.48 -21.79 -6.89
CA PHE A 15 -63.06 -20.47 -6.39
C PHE A 15 -62.36 -20.56 -5.04
N ALA A 16 -62.84 -21.40 -4.13
CA ALA A 16 -62.15 -21.66 -2.86
C ALA A 16 -60.77 -22.31 -3.08
N ALA A 17 -60.67 -23.27 -4.00
CA ALA A 17 -59.42 -23.89 -4.37
C ALA A 17 -58.46 -22.91 -5.07
N ALA A 18 -58.96 -22.02 -5.94
CA ALA A 18 -58.16 -20.98 -6.57
C ALA A 18 -57.68 -19.93 -5.56
N GLY A 19 -58.52 -19.51 -4.62
CA GLY A 19 -58.13 -18.61 -3.52
C GLY A 19 -57.09 -19.23 -2.60
N ALA A 20 -57.27 -20.51 -2.23
CA ALA A 20 -56.28 -21.26 -1.47
C ALA A 20 -54.97 -21.45 -2.25
N PHE A 21 -55.05 -21.72 -3.56
CA PHE A 21 -53.89 -21.84 -4.43
C PHE A 21 -53.12 -20.52 -4.55
N VAL A 22 -53.79 -19.39 -4.73
CA VAL A 22 -53.15 -18.07 -4.76
C VAL A 22 -52.48 -17.76 -3.42
N GLY A 23 -53.15 -18.07 -2.30
CA GLY A 23 -52.55 -17.93 -0.96
C GLY A 23 -51.31 -18.80 -0.75
N ILE A 24 -51.35 -20.06 -1.18
CA ILE A 24 -50.20 -21.00 -1.11
C ILE A 24 -49.09 -20.57 -2.08
N PHE A 25 -49.44 -20.15 -3.29
CA PHE A 25 -48.49 -19.77 -4.32
C PHE A 25 -47.75 -18.49 -3.93
N ALA A 26 -48.48 -17.45 -3.50
CA ALA A 26 -47.91 -16.20 -3.03
C ALA A 26 -47.21 -16.32 -1.66
N GLY A 27 -47.73 -17.16 -0.76
CA GLY A 27 -47.19 -17.32 0.60
C GLY A 27 -46.06 -18.34 0.73
N ILE A 28 -45.96 -19.33 -0.16
CA ILE A 28 -44.99 -20.45 -0.06
C ILE A 28 -44.13 -20.56 -1.31
N VAL A 29 -44.72 -20.62 -2.51
CA VAL A 29 -43.97 -20.94 -3.73
C VAL A 29 -43.06 -19.78 -4.16
N VAL A 30 -43.60 -18.56 -4.21
CA VAL A 30 -42.82 -17.36 -4.58
C VAL A 30 -41.64 -17.12 -3.62
N PRO A 31 -41.83 -17.07 -2.28
CA PRO A 31 -40.73 -16.86 -1.34
C PRO A 31 -39.64 -17.95 -1.40
N GLN A 32 -40.00 -19.22 -1.66
CA GLN A 32 -39.02 -20.30 -1.79
C GLN A 32 -38.19 -20.18 -3.08
N THR A 33 -38.79 -19.63 -4.14
CA THR A 33 -38.11 -19.44 -5.43
C THR A 33 -37.16 -18.26 -5.36
N GLU A 34 -37.59 -17.14 -4.76
CA GLU A 34 -36.72 -15.99 -4.45
C GLU A 34 -35.55 -16.39 -3.55
N LEU A 35 -35.81 -17.19 -2.52
CA LEU A 35 -34.77 -17.71 -1.64
C LEU A 35 -33.74 -18.58 -2.38
N PHE A 36 -34.20 -19.42 -3.31
CA PHE A 36 -33.31 -20.26 -4.12
C PHE A 36 -32.42 -19.41 -5.04
N ILE A 37 -33.00 -18.41 -5.70
CA ILE A 37 -32.27 -17.46 -6.55
C ILE A 37 -31.26 -16.66 -5.71
N ALA A 38 -31.69 -16.12 -4.56
CA ALA A 38 -30.85 -15.37 -3.64
C ALA A 38 -29.63 -16.17 -3.18
N ARG A 39 -29.80 -17.45 -2.83
CA ARG A 39 -28.68 -18.34 -2.48
C ARG A 39 -27.71 -18.55 -3.63
N LYS A 40 -28.23 -18.66 -4.85
CA LYS A 40 -27.40 -18.81 -6.05
C LYS A 40 -26.55 -17.56 -6.29
N HIS A 41 -27.14 -16.36 -6.17
CA HIS A 41 -26.40 -15.09 -6.25
C HIS A 41 -25.38 -14.94 -5.11
N ALA A 42 -25.77 -15.27 -3.88
CA ALA A 42 -24.87 -15.24 -2.72
C ALA A 42 -23.66 -16.19 -2.88
N SER A 43 -23.87 -17.40 -3.41
CA SER A 43 -22.79 -18.35 -3.71
C SER A 43 -21.86 -17.87 -4.83
N ALA A 44 -22.32 -16.94 -5.66
CA ALA A 44 -21.52 -16.27 -6.68
C ALA A 44 -20.89 -14.94 -6.16
N SER A 45 -21.07 -14.61 -4.88
CA SER A 45 -20.65 -13.34 -4.27
C SER A 45 -21.22 -12.10 -4.97
N ASP A 46 -22.42 -12.21 -5.52
CA ASP A 46 -23.14 -11.14 -6.21
C ASP A 46 -23.96 -10.31 -5.20
N LEU A 47 -23.61 -9.03 -5.02
CA LEU A 47 -24.28 -8.09 -4.11
C LEU A 47 -25.79 -7.94 -4.35
N SER A 48 -26.29 -8.23 -5.55
CA SER A 48 -27.73 -8.21 -5.83
C SER A 48 -28.54 -9.24 -5.03
N GLY A 49 -27.89 -10.29 -4.50
CA GLY A 49 -28.50 -11.28 -3.62
C GLY A 49 -28.76 -10.80 -2.20
N LYS A 50 -28.12 -9.72 -1.75
CA LYS A 50 -28.15 -9.23 -0.36
C LYS A 50 -29.57 -8.84 0.12
N PRO A 51 -30.36 -8.00 -0.60
CA PRO A 51 -31.71 -7.63 -0.15
C PRO A 51 -32.64 -8.83 -0.03
N ALA A 52 -32.49 -9.80 -0.93
CA ALA A 52 -33.32 -11.01 -0.93
C ALA A 52 -33.00 -11.93 0.26
N ILE A 53 -31.73 -12.03 0.68
CA ILE A 53 -31.35 -12.76 1.90
C ILE A 53 -31.92 -12.07 3.15
N ILE A 54 -31.77 -10.75 3.27
CA ILE A 54 -32.33 -9.98 4.40
C ILE A 54 -33.85 -10.17 4.46
N GLY A 55 -34.55 -9.94 3.34
CA GLY A 55 -36.00 -10.11 3.26
C GLY A 55 -36.46 -11.53 3.61
N ALA A 56 -35.70 -12.56 3.23
CA ALA A 56 -35.99 -13.94 3.63
C ALA A 56 -35.81 -14.16 5.14
N LEU A 57 -34.76 -13.61 5.76
CA LEU A 57 -34.49 -13.74 7.21
C LEU A 57 -35.56 -13.07 8.08
N GLU A 58 -36.21 -12.04 7.55
CA GLU A 58 -37.30 -11.28 8.19
C GLU A 58 -38.69 -11.87 7.88
N SER A 59 -38.79 -12.74 6.87
CA SER A 59 -40.04 -13.34 6.43
C SER A 59 -40.61 -14.35 7.44
N ARG A 60 -41.93 -14.32 7.62
CA ARG A 60 -42.68 -15.33 8.40
C ARG A 60 -42.86 -16.66 7.65
N TRP A 61 -42.47 -16.71 6.38
CA TRP A 61 -42.76 -17.83 5.47
C TRP A 61 -41.62 -18.83 5.35
N ILE A 62 -40.48 -18.58 6.01
CA ILE A 62 -39.38 -19.56 6.11
C ILE A 62 -39.39 -20.23 7.49
N THR A 63 -39.00 -21.50 7.53
CA THR A 63 -38.85 -22.24 8.78
C THR A 63 -37.56 -21.83 9.52
N ASP A 64 -37.52 -22.02 10.84
CA ASP A 64 -36.29 -21.80 11.63
C ASP A 64 -35.09 -22.56 11.07
N LYS A 65 -35.30 -23.79 10.58
CA LYS A 65 -34.24 -24.59 9.96
C LYS A 65 -33.68 -23.93 8.70
N GLN A 66 -34.54 -23.32 7.87
CA GLN A 66 -34.11 -22.58 6.69
C GLN A 66 -33.40 -21.27 7.07
N LYS A 67 -33.89 -20.60 8.11
CA LYS A 67 -33.30 -19.38 8.66
C LYS A 67 -31.88 -19.63 9.18
N TRP A 68 -31.67 -20.67 9.99
CA TRP A 68 -30.34 -21.03 10.48
C TRP A 68 -29.38 -21.41 9.36
N ARG A 69 -29.87 -22.12 8.33
CA ARG A 69 -29.04 -22.42 7.15
C ARG A 69 -28.61 -21.17 6.40
N LEU A 70 -29.51 -20.20 6.18
CA LEU A 70 -29.17 -18.92 5.55
C LEU A 70 -28.06 -18.18 6.30
N ILE A 71 -28.19 -18.08 7.63
CA ILE A 71 -27.18 -17.41 8.45
C ILE A 71 -25.83 -18.17 8.36
N ARG A 72 -25.84 -19.51 8.39
CA ARG A 72 -24.62 -20.32 8.20
C ARG A 72 -23.94 -20.05 6.87
N ASP A 73 -24.71 -20.06 5.79
CA ASP A 73 -24.17 -20.00 4.43
C ASP A 73 -23.72 -18.59 4.05
N SER A 74 -24.24 -17.54 4.70
CA SER A 74 -24.05 -16.14 4.28
C SER A 74 -23.37 -15.24 5.32
N MET A 75 -23.32 -15.64 6.59
CA MET A 75 -22.89 -14.74 7.68
C MET A 75 -21.92 -15.38 8.68
N ILE A 76 -21.91 -16.72 8.81
CA ILE A 76 -20.94 -17.43 9.66
C ILE A 76 -19.74 -17.81 8.81
N GLU A 77 -18.63 -17.08 9.02
CA GLU A 77 -17.36 -17.37 8.38
C GLU A 77 -16.40 -18.04 9.35
N ASP A 78 -15.41 -18.77 8.82
CA ASP A 78 -14.28 -19.21 9.63
C ASP A 78 -13.57 -17.97 10.17
N THR A 79 -13.50 -17.83 11.50
CA THR A 79 -13.01 -16.63 12.15
C THR A 79 -11.56 -16.84 12.57
N PRO A 80 -10.63 -15.99 12.11
CA PRO A 80 -9.21 -16.12 12.44
C PRO A 80 -9.00 -15.74 13.91
N ASP A 81 -7.77 -15.98 14.37
CA ASP A 81 -7.39 -15.65 15.73
C ASP A 81 -6.82 -14.22 15.87
N THR A 82 -6.55 -13.53 14.74
CA THR A 82 -5.99 -12.17 14.62
C THR A 82 -6.78 -11.32 13.62
N LEU A 83 -6.49 -10.02 13.51
CA LEU A 83 -7.02 -9.17 12.42
C LEU A 83 -6.57 -9.75 11.08
N ARG A 84 -7.50 -9.96 10.15
CA ARG A 84 -7.17 -10.32 8.77
C ARG A 84 -6.82 -9.09 7.99
N ALA A 85 -5.93 -9.30 7.03
CA ALA A 85 -5.81 -8.38 5.91
C ALA A 85 -7.12 -8.21 5.12
N SER A 86 -8.10 -9.11 5.23
CA SER A 86 -9.42 -8.91 4.62
C SER A 86 -10.42 -8.12 5.47
N ASP A 87 -10.09 -7.73 6.71
CA ASP A 87 -11.08 -7.15 7.64
C ASP A 87 -11.60 -5.76 7.23
N PHE A 88 -10.86 -5.07 6.36
CA PHE A 88 -11.19 -3.76 5.81
C PHE A 88 -11.22 -3.82 4.28
N ASP A 89 -12.04 -2.97 3.66
CA ASP A 89 -12.19 -2.90 2.19
C ASP A 89 -10.92 -2.38 1.50
N LEU A 90 -10.17 -1.54 2.22
CA LEU A 90 -9.05 -0.77 1.71
C LEU A 90 -7.96 -0.58 2.77
N TYR A 91 -6.71 -0.64 2.33
CA TYR A 91 -5.53 -0.26 3.10
C TYR A 91 -4.85 0.91 2.41
N VAL A 92 -4.61 1.98 3.17
CA VAL A 92 -3.97 3.21 2.68
C VAL A 92 -2.73 3.46 3.53
N GLY A 93 -1.60 3.72 2.88
CA GLY A 93 -0.36 4.15 3.54
C GLY A 93 0.54 4.96 2.59
N PRO A 94 1.74 5.35 3.06
CA PRO A 94 2.74 6.01 2.24
C PRO A 94 2.99 5.25 0.92
N GLY A 95 2.64 5.87 -0.21
CA GLY A 95 2.90 5.34 -1.56
C GLY A 95 2.22 4.03 -1.92
N PHE A 96 1.28 3.56 -1.11
CA PHE A 96 0.67 2.26 -1.31
C PHE A 96 -0.81 2.29 -0.98
N THR A 97 -1.59 1.70 -1.88
CA THR A 97 -2.99 1.39 -1.67
C THR A 97 -3.20 -0.06 -2.04
N GLN A 98 -3.90 -0.77 -1.17
CA GLN A 98 -4.30 -2.14 -1.42
C GLN A 98 -5.79 -2.29 -1.13
N SER A 99 -6.52 -2.89 -2.06
CA SER A 99 -7.86 -3.38 -1.79
C SER A 99 -7.81 -4.91 -1.70
N TYR A 100 -8.52 -5.47 -0.73
CA TYR A 100 -8.65 -6.91 -0.57
C TYR A 100 -10.00 -7.33 -1.12
N GLY A 101 -9.99 -7.82 -2.36
CA GLY A 101 -11.16 -8.40 -3.01
C GLY A 101 -10.70 -9.30 -4.14
N ASN A 102 -10.79 -10.62 -3.95
CA ASN A 102 -10.45 -11.61 -4.98
C ASN A 102 -11.53 -11.66 -6.09
N GLY A 103 -12.19 -10.53 -6.38
CA GLY A 103 -13.44 -10.47 -7.13
C GLY A 103 -14.65 -11.07 -6.39
N GLN A 104 -14.51 -11.44 -5.11
CA GLN A 104 -15.65 -11.82 -4.26
C GLN A 104 -15.94 -10.68 -3.28
N GLU A 105 -16.99 -9.92 -3.56
CA GLU A 105 -17.47 -8.87 -2.67
C GLU A 105 -17.99 -9.50 -1.37
N ARG A 106 -17.60 -8.94 -0.22
CA ARG A 106 -18.18 -9.33 1.07
C ARG A 106 -19.66 -8.96 1.05
N LEU A 107 -20.52 -9.98 1.04
CA LEU A 107 -21.97 -9.78 0.90
C LEU A 107 -22.59 -8.99 2.08
N PHE A 108 -21.98 -9.08 3.28
CA PHE A 108 -22.42 -8.39 4.49
C PHE A 108 -21.23 -7.81 5.27
N SER A 109 -21.37 -6.58 5.74
CA SER A 109 -20.45 -5.96 6.69
C SER A 109 -20.57 -6.58 8.09
N ALA A 110 -19.59 -6.32 8.98
CA ALA A 110 -19.63 -6.83 10.36
C ALA A 110 -20.87 -6.33 11.12
N SER A 111 -21.22 -5.04 11.00
CA SER A 111 -22.39 -4.44 11.66
C SER A 111 -23.70 -5.07 11.18
N GLU A 112 -23.81 -5.38 9.89
CA GLU A 112 -24.97 -6.07 9.32
C GLU A 112 -25.09 -7.52 9.79
N LYS A 113 -23.97 -8.20 10.07
CA LYS A 113 -23.97 -9.58 10.57
C LYS A 113 -24.38 -9.67 12.04
N ILE A 114 -24.02 -8.70 12.88
CA ILE A 114 -24.19 -8.75 14.35
C ILE A 114 -25.60 -9.18 14.78
N PRO A 115 -26.71 -8.55 14.32
CA PRO A 115 -28.06 -8.91 14.78
C PRO A 115 -28.42 -10.38 14.49
N TYR A 116 -27.96 -10.91 13.36
CA TYR A 116 -28.23 -12.28 12.95
C TYR A 116 -27.33 -13.28 13.68
N LEU A 117 -26.07 -12.92 13.94
CA LEU A 117 -25.15 -13.72 14.74
C LEU A 117 -25.59 -13.77 16.21
N GLU A 118 -26.06 -12.66 16.79
CA GLU A 118 -26.65 -12.63 18.13
C GLU A 118 -27.84 -13.58 18.22
N LEU A 119 -28.75 -13.49 17.25
CA LEU A 119 -29.90 -14.37 17.16
C LEU A 119 -29.49 -15.85 17.06
N TYR A 120 -28.47 -16.14 16.26
CA TYR A 120 -27.93 -17.48 16.08
C TYR A 120 -27.32 -18.03 17.37
N VAL A 121 -26.43 -17.27 18.00
CA VAL A 121 -25.77 -17.65 19.27
C VAL A 121 -26.80 -17.84 20.40
N ALA A 122 -27.89 -17.09 20.40
CA ALA A 122 -28.94 -17.24 21.40
C ALA A 122 -29.88 -18.44 21.15
N ARG A 123 -30.25 -18.73 19.89
CA ARG A 123 -31.40 -19.62 19.58
C ARG A 123 -31.12 -20.79 18.64
N ALA A 124 -30.07 -20.75 17.83
CA ALA A 124 -29.79 -21.81 16.85
C ALA A 124 -29.35 -23.12 17.54
N PRO A 125 -29.39 -24.28 16.83
CA PRO A 125 -28.93 -25.55 17.39
C PRO A 125 -27.50 -25.49 17.95
N ALA A 126 -27.25 -26.19 19.05
CA ALA A 126 -25.92 -26.34 19.65
C ALA A 126 -25.08 -27.35 18.86
N ASP A 127 -24.58 -26.92 17.70
CA ASP A 127 -23.68 -27.68 16.81
C ASP A 127 -22.36 -26.93 16.56
N GLY A 128 -21.48 -27.45 15.71
CA GLY A 128 -20.18 -26.83 15.42
C GLY A 128 -20.27 -25.40 14.84
N TYR A 129 -21.40 -25.03 14.23
CA TYR A 129 -21.60 -23.66 13.75
C TYR A 129 -21.87 -22.69 14.89
N LEU A 130 -22.33 -23.15 16.07
CA LEU A 130 -22.46 -22.29 17.25
C LEU A 130 -21.10 -21.78 17.72
N LEU A 131 -20.07 -22.64 17.70
CA LEU A 131 -18.69 -22.25 18.01
C LEU A 131 -18.22 -21.14 17.06
N GLN A 132 -18.37 -21.36 15.75
CA GLN A 132 -17.93 -20.40 14.74
C GLN A 132 -18.72 -19.09 14.80
N ALA A 133 -20.06 -19.15 14.96
CA ALA A 133 -20.89 -17.95 15.12
C ALA A 133 -20.50 -17.14 16.36
N ALA A 134 -20.19 -17.81 17.48
CA ALA A 134 -19.77 -17.14 18.70
C ALA A 134 -18.38 -16.51 18.57
N LYS A 135 -17.41 -17.20 17.94
CA LYS A 135 -16.10 -16.62 17.60
C LYS A 135 -16.26 -15.40 16.69
N HIS A 136 -17.06 -15.51 15.63
CA HIS A 136 -17.29 -14.42 14.69
C HIS A 136 -17.96 -13.22 15.35
N LEU A 137 -19.00 -13.46 16.15
CA LEU A 137 -19.70 -12.40 16.88
C LEU A 137 -18.80 -11.73 17.92
N ALA A 138 -17.99 -12.51 18.65
CA ALA A 138 -17.01 -11.97 19.58
C ALA A 138 -15.95 -11.13 18.85
N HIS A 139 -15.50 -11.57 17.68
CA HIS A 139 -14.60 -10.80 16.84
C HIS A 139 -15.25 -9.50 16.34
N CYS A 140 -16.50 -9.53 15.85
CA CYS A 140 -17.23 -8.32 15.49
C CYS A 140 -17.35 -7.36 16.68
N TYR A 141 -17.68 -7.86 17.88
CA TYR A 141 -17.74 -7.02 19.07
C TYR A 141 -16.39 -6.45 19.49
N LYS A 142 -15.31 -7.22 19.34
CA LYS A 142 -13.95 -6.72 19.55
C LYS A 142 -13.63 -5.58 18.57
N LEU A 143 -13.98 -5.71 17.29
CA LEU A 143 -13.82 -4.66 16.29
C LEU A 143 -14.64 -3.40 16.60
N GLU A 144 -15.77 -3.53 17.30
CA GLU A 144 -16.57 -2.40 17.80
C GLU A 144 -16.07 -1.85 19.16
N GLY A 145 -14.95 -2.35 19.71
CA GLY A 145 -14.45 -1.96 21.03
C GLY A 145 -15.29 -2.47 22.20
N LYS A 146 -16.23 -3.41 21.97
CA LYS A 146 -17.16 -3.94 22.97
C LYS A 146 -16.65 -5.26 23.55
N THR A 147 -15.44 -5.26 24.10
CA THR A 147 -14.75 -6.49 24.53
C THR A 147 -15.52 -7.27 25.60
N ASP A 148 -16.18 -6.61 26.55
CA ASP A 148 -17.03 -7.29 27.54
C ASP A 148 -18.21 -8.05 26.88
N ARG A 149 -18.82 -7.46 25.84
CA ARG A 149 -19.87 -8.16 25.08
C ARG A 149 -19.29 -9.34 24.30
N ALA A 150 -18.09 -9.18 23.73
CA ALA A 150 -17.38 -10.25 23.03
C ALA A 150 -17.16 -11.45 23.96
N ILE A 151 -16.64 -11.20 25.17
CA ILE A 151 -16.43 -12.23 26.21
C ILE A 151 -17.76 -12.87 26.62
N ALA A 152 -18.78 -12.06 26.91
CA ALA A 152 -20.10 -12.56 27.34
C ALA A 152 -20.74 -13.49 26.30
N VAL A 153 -20.58 -13.20 25.01
CA VAL A 153 -21.07 -14.05 23.91
C VAL A 153 -20.35 -15.39 23.89
N LEU A 154 -19.03 -15.43 24.06
CA LEU A 154 -18.27 -16.68 24.12
C LEU A 154 -18.73 -17.54 25.30
N GLU A 155 -18.93 -16.92 26.47
CA GLU A 155 -19.43 -17.62 27.66
C GLU A 155 -20.86 -18.12 27.50
N GLN A 156 -21.74 -17.31 26.91
CA GLN A 156 -23.12 -17.69 26.61
C GLN A 156 -23.14 -18.91 25.68
N ALA A 157 -22.34 -18.91 24.62
CA ALA A 157 -22.24 -20.04 23.70
C ALA A 157 -21.71 -21.30 24.41
N ALA A 158 -20.69 -21.16 25.27
CA ALA A 158 -20.13 -22.27 26.03
C ALA A 158 -21.16 -22.92 26.97
N LYS A 159 -22.03 -22.12 27.61
CA LYS A 159 -23.12 -22.61 28.48
C LYS A 159 -24.19 -23.39 27.71
N ARG A 160 -24.41 -23.09 26.42
CA ARG A 160 -25.40 -23.78 25.58
C ARG A 160 -24.88 -25.12 25.04
N LEU A 161 -23.58 -25.34 25.03
CA LEU A 161 -22.97 -26.58 24.54
C LEU A 161 -23.02 -27.65 25.64
N PRO A 162 -23.77 -28.76 25.46
CA PRO A 162 -23.81 -29.82 26.45
C PRO A 162 -22.46 -30.54 26.51
N GLY A 163 -22.04 -30.95 27.71
CA GLY A 163 -20.78 -31.67 27.93
C GLY A 163 -20.64 -32.99 27.16
N GLY A 164 -19.45 -33.61 27.22
CA GLY A 164 -19.12 -34.79 26.42
C GLY A 164 -18.63 -34.38 25.02
N ARG A 165 -19.37 -34.69 23.95
CA ARG A 165 -18.88 -34.50 22.57
C ARG A 165 -18.58 -33.04 22.15
N HIS A 166 -19.00 -32.03 22.92
CA HIS A 166 -18.73 -30.62 22.65
C HIS A 166 -17.68 -30.01 23.60
N GLU A 167 -16.99 -30.85 24.38
CA GLU A 167 -15.98 -30.41 25.33
C GLU A 167 -14.88 -29.58 24.67
N TYR A 168 -14.32 -30.07 23.56
CA TYR A 168 -13.39 -29.33 22.71
C TYR A 168 -13.89 -27.92 22.34
N MET A 169 -15.16 -27.79 21.96
CA MET A 169 -15.75 -26.50 21.57
C MET A 169 -15.86 -25.55 22.75
N ARG A 170 -16.16 -26.06 23.96
CA ARG A 170 -16.18 -25.24 25.19
C ARG A 170 -14.78 -24.74 25.54
N HIS A 171 -13.76 -25.58 25.39
CA HIS A 171 -12.36 -25.17 25.61
C HIS A 171 -11.91 -24.10 24.62
N GLU A 172 -12.28 -24.21 23.34
CA GLU A 172 -11.98 -23.18 22.32
C GLU A 172 -12.63 -21.83 22.64
N LEU A 173 -13.90 -21.83 23.07
CA LEU A 173 -14.58 -20.60 23.50
C LEU A 173 -13.93 -20.00 24.77
N ALA A 174 -13.57 -20.83 25.74
CA ALA A 174 -12.93 -20.39 26.97
C ALA A 174 -11.51 -19.85 26.72
N TYR A 175 -10.74 -20.49 25.86
CA TYR A 175 -9.42 -20.03 25.42
C TYR A 175 -9.52 -18.67 24.74
N LYS A 176 -10.49 -18.48 23.84
CA LYS A 176 -10.73 -17.20 23.18
C LYS A 176 -11.15 -16.11 24.17
N ALA A 177 -11.95 -16.43 25.17
CA ALA A 177 -12.29 -15.48 26.24
C ALA A 177 -11.03 -15.08 27.05
N ALA A 178 -10.14 -16.02 27.35
CA ALA A 178 -8.87 -15.73 28.03
C ALA A 178 -7.96 -14.81 27.20
N GLU A 179 -7.90 -15.02 25.88
CA GLU A 179 -7.16 -14.14 24.97
C GLU A 179 -7.74 -12.72 24.95
N LEU A 180 -9.08 -12.57 24.98
CA LEU A 180 -9.73 -11.27 25.07
C LEU A 180 -9.48 -10.56 26.41
N PHE A 181 -9.56 -11.28 27.53
CA PHE A 181 -9.16 -10.73 28.84
C PHE A 181 -7.72 -10.23 28.81
N GLY A 182 -6.83 -11.03 28.21
CA GLY A 182 -5.43 -10.66 28.03
C GLY A 182 -5.21 -9.42 27.17
N SER A 183 -6.06 -9.20 26.16
CA SER A 183 -5.99 -7.99 25.34
C SER A 183 -6.45 -6.71 26.02
N GLU A 184 -7.21 -6.81 27.10
CA GLU A 184 -7.66 -5.66 27.89
C GLU A 184 -6.76 -5.41 29.12
N GLY A 185 -5.61 -6.10 29.22
CA GLY A 185 -4.76 -6.04 30.41
C GLY A 185 -5.39 -6.70 31.65
N ARG A 186 -6.49 -7.45 31.51
CA ARG A 186 -7.18 -8.17 32.60
C ARG A 186 -6.52 -9.54 32.84
N LEU A 187 -5.24 -9.51 33.17
CA LEU A 187 -4.37 -10.68 33.13
C LEU A 187 -4.72 -11.70 34.21
N GLY A 188 -5.20 -11.26 35.38
CA GLY A 188 -5.74 -12.14 36.40
C GLY A 188 -6.95 -12.95 35.92
N ASP A 189 -7.86 -12.31 35.18
CA ASP A 189 -9.04 -12.98 34.60
C ASP A 189 -8.62 -13.97 33.51
N ALA A 190 -7.67 -13.56 32.65
CA ALA A 190 -7.10 -14.42 31.62
C ALA A 190 -6.47 -15.68 32.22
N GLU A 191 -5.63 -15.53 33.25
CA GLU A 191 -4.95 -16.66 33.90
C GLU A 191 -5.93 -17.56 34.65
N SER A 192 -6.91 -16.98 35.36
CA SER A 192 -7.98 -17.77 36.00
C SER A 192 -8.70 -18.64 34.96
N ARG A 193 -8.99 -18.08 33.79
CA ARG A 193 -9.67 -18.81 32.72
C ARG A 193 -8.79 -19.91 32.11
N LEU A 194 -7.51 -19.64 31.91
CA LEU A 194 -6.56 -20.67 31.44
C LEU A 194 -6.37 -21.78 32.47
N ALA A 195 -6.34 -21.47 33.76
CA ALA A 195 -6.25 -22.45 34.83
C ALA A 195 -7.50 -23.35 34.90
N GLU A 196 -8.70 -22.80 34.73
CA GLU A 196 -9.95 -23.58 34.64
C GLU A 196 -9.92 -24.58 33.48
N ILE A 197 -9.40 -24.15 32.33
CA ILE A 197 -9.24 -24.99 31.14
C ILE A 197 -8.21 -26.09 31.42
N THR A 198 -7.04 -25.74 31.97
CA THR A 198 -5.97 -26.71 32.29
C THR A 198 -6.44 -27.78 33.29
N ALA A 199 -7.23 -27.40 34.32
CA ALA A 199 -7.70 -28.31 35.35
C ALA A 199 -8.67 -29.40 34.85
N GLN A 200 -9.21 -29.25 33.64
CA GLN A 200 -10.14 -30.19 33.01
C GLN A 200 -9.44 -31.24 32.14
N PHE A 201 -8.13 -31.10 31.88
CA PHE A 201 -7.35 -32.03 31.08
C PHE A 201 -6.44 -32.91 31.96
N ASP A 202 -6.40 -34.21 31.66
CA ASP A 202 -5.31 -35.06 32.11
C ASP A 202 -4.02 -34.66 31.36
N ASN A 203 -2.84 -34.97 31.93
CA ASN A 203 -1.51 -34.62 31.39
C ASN A 203 -1.22 -35.06 29.92
N GLY A 204 -2.13 -35.79 29.26
CA GLY A 204 -1.98 -36.34 27.91
C GLY A 204 -2.53 -35.52 26.75
N ASP A 205 -3.30 -34.44 26.96
CA ASP A 205 -3.82 -33.62 25.84
C ASP A 205 -2.80 -32.56 25.39
N SER A 206 -1.86 -32.98 24.53
CA SER A 206 -0.71 -32.15 24.11
C SER A 206 -1.10 -30.89 23.35
N TYR A 207 -2.22 -30.90 22.62
CA TYR A 207 -2.67 -29.78 21.81
C TYR A 207 -3.03 -28.57 22.67
N TRP A 208 -3.89 -28.75 23.67
CA TRP A 208 -4.33 -27.67 24.55
C TRP A 208 -3.21 -27.16 25.45
N ASN A 209 -2.39 -28.06 25.97
CA ASN A 209 -1.26 -27.69 26.83
C ASN A 209 -0.27 -26.77 26.11
N GLY A 210 0.05 -27.04 24.84
CA GLY A 210 0.90 -26.16 24.04
C GLY A 210 0.24 -24.80 23.73
N LYS A 211 -1.04 -24.81 23.32
CA LYS A 211 -1.81 -23.58 23.00
C LYS A 211 -1.95 -22.64 24.21
N ILE A 212 -2.19 -23.21 25.40
CA ILE A 212 -2.29 -22.49 26.68
C ILE A 212 -0.93 -21.91 27.07
N ALA A 213 0.15 -22.70 26.98
CA ALA A 213 1.50 -22.23 27.30
C ALA A 213 1.92 -21.07 26.41
N GLN A 214 1.62 -21.14 25.11
CA GLN A 214 1.87 -20.05 24.17
C GLN A 214 1.08 -18.78 24.52
N LEU A 215 -0.18 -18.91 24.92
CA LEU A 215 -0.97 -17.74 25.33
C LEU A 215 -0.43 -17.15 26.63
N ARG A 216 -0.13 -17.96 27.65
CA ARG A 216 0.50 -17.49 28.90
C ARG A 216 1.81 -16.75 28.65
N ALA A 217 2.65 -17.27 27.76
CA ALA A 217 3.88 -16.60 27.35
C ALA A 217 3.58 -15.22 26.74
N ARG A 218 2.64 -15.13 25.80
CA ARG A 218 2.19 -13.85 25.21
C ARG A 218 1.62 -12.88 26.24
N LEU A 219 0.90 -13.37 27.24
CA LEU A 219 0.36 -12.55 28.33
C LEU A 219 1.48 -12.00 29.23
N LEU A 220 2.45 -12.83 29.62
CA LEU A 220 3.61 -12.41 30.42
C LEU A 220 4.50 -11.42 29.66
N MET A 221 4.67 -11.59 28.35
CA MET A 221 5.36 -10.60 27.51
C MET A 221 4.68 -9.23 27.55
N ARG A 222 3.34 -9.20 27.55
CA ARG A 222 2.56 -7.96 27.64
C ARG A 222 2.66 -7.29 29.00
N GLU A 223 2.94 -8.04 30.07
CA GLU A 223 3.30 -7.46 31.38
C GLU A 223 4.69 -6.81 31.39
N GLY A 224 5.48 -6.99 30.33
CA GLY A 224 6.90 -6.62 30.30
C GLY A 224 7.80 -7.57 31.11
N ASP A 225 7.26 -8.66 31.66
CA ASP A 225 8.02 -9.63 32.46
C ASP A 225 8.52 -10.79 31.59
N LEU A 226 9.31 -10.43 30.58
CA LEU A 226 9.90 -11.38 29.66
C LEU A 226 10.82 -12.42 30.31
N PRO A 227 11.63 -12.10 31.34
CA PRO A 227 12.40 -13.10 32.08
C PRO A 227 11.51 -14.19 32.66
N ARG A 228 10.36 -13.83 33.23
CA ARG A 228 9.39 -14.79 33.77
C ARG A 228 8.65 -15.56 32.68
N ALA A 229 8.38 -14.93 31.53
CA ALA A 229 7.86 -15.63 30.35
C ALA A 229 8.82 -16.73 29.86
N LEU A 230 10.10 -16.39 29.73
CA LEU A 230 11.18 -17.32 29.35
C LEU A 230 11.37 -18.43 30.38
N GLU A 231 11.40 -18.10 31.67
CA GLU A 231 11.51 -19.08 32.76
C GLU A 231 10.35 -20.07 32.71
N ARG A 232 9.12 -19.56 32.55
CA ARG A 232 7.92 -20.39 32.50
C ARG A 232 7.91 -21.33 31.30
N VAL A 233 8.16 -20.82 30.09
CA VAL A 233 8.23 -21.64 28.87
C VAL A 233 9.35 -22.67 28.97
N SER A 234 10.50 -22.29 29.55
CA SER A 234 11.62 -23.21 29.76
C SER A 234 11.29 -24.32 30.77
N SER A 235 10.58 -23.99 31.86
CA SER A 235 10.11 -24.97 32.84
C SER A 235 9.11 -25.95 32.24
N GLU A 236 8.17 -25.47 31.42
CA GLU A 236 7.19 -26.33 30.76
C GLU A 236 7.83 -27.20 29.67
N LEU A 237 8.84 -26.68 28.97
CA LEU A 237 9.62 -27.43 28.00
C LEU A 237 10.39 -28.58 28.68
N ALA A 238 11.06 -28.29 29.79
CA ALA A 238 11.77 -29.29 30.57
C ALA A 238 10.84 -30.40 31.10
N GLU A 239 9.58 -30.09 31.39
CA GLU A 239 8.57 -31.08 31.77
C GLU A 239 8.09 -31.92 30.58
N ALA A 240 7.88 -31.30 29.42
CA ALA A 240 7.49 -31.98 28.18
C ALA A 240 8.58 -32.93 27.66
N GLU A 241 9.86 -32.61 27.90
CA GLU A 241 11.02 -33.43 27.52
C GLU A 241 11.28 -34.61 28.47
N ARG A 242 10.53 -34.76 29.58
CA ARG A 242 10.75 -35.85 30.53
C ARG A 242 10.52 -37.23 29.88
N PRO A 243 11.40 -38.23 30.15
CA PRO A 243 11.22 -39.59 29.66
C PRO A 243 9.87 -40.18 30.11
N GLY A 244 9.09 -40.70 29.17
CA GLY A 244 7.79 -41.33 29.44
C GLY A 244 6.56 -40.54 28.96
N GLN A 245 6.73 -39.34 28.40
CA GLN A 245 5.64 -38.49 27.89
C GLN A 245 5.08 -38.92 26.50
N GLY A 246 5.68 -39.92 25.85
CA GLY A 246 5.22 -40.42 24.55
C GLY A 246 5.30 -39.38 23.42
N GLU A 247 4.49 -39.58 22.36
CA GLU A 247 4.46 -38.72 21.18
C GLU A 247 3.78 -37.36 21.45
N ALA A 248 2.84 -37.34 22.40
CA ALA A 248 2.18 -36.13 22.88
C ALA A 248 3.18 -35.13 23.53
N GLY A 249 4.11 -35.63 24.35
CA GLY A 249 5.18 -34.81 24.94
C GLY A 249 6.11 -34.17 23.90
N LYS A 250 6.44 -34.91 22.83
CA LYS A 250 7.30 -34.41 21.74
C LYS A 250 6.67 -33.23 21.00
N VAL A 251 5.40 -33.36 20.61
CA VAL A 251 4.66 -32.27 19.93
C VAL A 251 4.57 -31.03 20.83
N ARG A 252 4.32 -31.22 22.13
CA ARG A 252 4.31 -30.11 23.11
C ARG A 252 5.68 -29.44 23.21
N ALA A 253 6.77 -30.22 23.25
CA ALA A 253 8.12 -29.69 23.32
C ALA A 253 8.49 -28.88 22.06
N GLU A 254 8.15 -29.37 20.86
CA GLU A 254 8.40 -28.67 19.59
C GLU A 254 7.70 -27.29 19.55
N GLN A 255 6.45 -27.23 19.99
CA GLN A 255 5.70 -25.97 20.09
C GLN A 255 6.34 -25.00 21.10
N LEU A 256 6.74 -25.50 22.28
CA LEU A 256 7.40 -24.70 23.31
C LEU A 256 8.78 -24.19 22.87
N VAL A 257 9.51 -24.95 22.06
CA VAL A 257 10.78 -24.50 21.46
C VAL A 257 10.55 -23.31 20.52
N MET A 258 9.49 -23.33 19.69
CA MET A 258 9.17 -22.19 18.82
C MET A 258 8.86 -20.94 19.64
N VAL A 259 8.06 -21.08 20.71
CA VAL A 259 7.73 -19.97 21.61
C VAL A 259 8.98 -19.46 22.33
N ARG A 260 9.84 -20.34 22.84
CA ARG A 260 11.10 -19.94 23.48
C ARG A 260 12.00 -19.17 22.53
N ASN A 261 12.18 -19.65 21.29
CA ASN A 261 13.02 -18.97 20.31
C ASN A 261 12.45 -17.58 19.95
N GLN A 262 11.12 -17.45 19.87
CA GLN A 262 10.46 -16.15 19.68
C GLN A 262 10.72 -15.21 20.87
N LEU A 263 10.51 -15.69 22.09
CA LEU A 263 10.77 -14.95 23.33
C LEU A 263 12.24 -14.55 23.47
N GLU A 264 13.19 -15.40 23.07
CA GLU A 264 14.62 -15.09 23.08
C GLU A 264 14.97 -14.03 22.02
N SER A 265 14.35 -14.09 20.84
CA SER A 265 14.45 -13.06 19.82
C SER A 265 13.89 -11.73 20.33
N GLU A 266 12.74 -11.76 20.98
CA GLU A 266 12.13 -10.58 21.62
C GLU A 266 12.93 -10.11 22.82
N ALA A 267 13.59 -10.96 23.60
CA ALA A 267 14.43 -10.56 24.73
C ALA A 267 15.64 -9.76 24.30
N ARG A 268 16.19 -10.14 23.15
CA ARG A 268 17.24 -9.37 22.46
C ARG A 268 16.73 -8.03 21.91
N ARG A 269 15.40 -7.88 21.71
CA ARG A 269 14.75 -6.63 21.26
C ARG A 269 14.26 -5.76 22.43
N GLN A 270 13.73 -6.35 23.51
CA GLN A 270 13.06 -5.69 24.63
C GLN A 270 14.04 -5.25 25.72
N THR A 271 15.27 -5.79 25.74
CA THR A 271 16.38 -5.16 26.47
C THR A 271 16.70 -3.74 25.96
N ALA A 272 15.98 -3.22 24.96
CA ALA A 272 16.18 -1.92 24.35
C ALA A 272 14.95 -0.98 24.23
N SER A 273 13.73 -1.30 24.73
CA SER A 273 12.61 -0.35 24.58
C SER A 273 11.42 -0.52 25.54
N ASP A 274 11.05 0.58 26.19
CA ASP A 274 9.77 0.81 26.89
C ASP A 274 8.84 1.76 26.10
N SER A 275 9.18 2.16 24.86
CA SER A 275 8.43 3.18 24.13
C SER A 275 7.16 2.63 23.47
N GLY A 276 6.05 3.36 23.60
CA GLY A 276 4.80 3.13 22.89
C GLY A 276 4.61 4.06 21.69
N VAL A 277 3.75 3.66 20.75
CA VAL A 277 3.26 4.51 19.68
C VAL A 277 1.74 4.59 19.78
N SER A 278 1.19 5.78 19.91
CA SER A 278 -0.25 5.99 20.08
C SER A 278 -0.76 7.13 19.23
N GLY A 279 -2.08 7.30 19.14
CA GLY A 279 -2.64 8.40 18.37
C GLY A 279 -4.14 8.34 18.22
N THR A 280 -4.65 9.18 17.31
CA THR A 280 -6.08 9.18 16.95
C THR A 280 -6.28 9.27 15.45
N VAL A 281 -7.27 8.57 14.92
CA VAL A 281 -7.77 8.71 13.55
C VAL A 281 -9.09 9.46 13.57
N LYS A 282 -9.14 10.61 12.90
CA LYS A 282 -10.31 11.48 12.82
C LYS A 282 -10.51 12.01 11.40
N ARG A 283 -11.69 12.53 11.11
CA ARG A 283 -11.87 13.43 9.97
C ARG A 283 -11.45 14.86 10.36
N SER A 284 -11.20 15.68 9.36
CA SER A 284 -10.82 17.09 9.51
C SER A 284 -11.85 17.94 10.28
N ASP A 285 -13.13 17.54 10.30
CA ASP A 285 -14.18 18.16 11.12
C ASP A 285 -14.12 17.75 12.61
N GLY A 286 -13.17 16.91 12.99
CA GLY A 286 -12.95 16.41 14.35
C GLY A 286 -13.73 15.14 14.67
N SER A 287 -14.58 14.64 13.77
CA SER A 287 -15.32 13.39 14.01
C SER A 287 -14.36 12.18 14.10
N PRO A 288 -14.47 11.36 15.16
CA PRO A 288 -13.61 10.19 15.32
C PRO A 288 -13.96 9.09 14.33
N LEU A 289 -12.94 8.40 13.83
CA LEU A 289 -13.09 7.21 13.00
C LEU A 289 -12.85 5.98 13.87
N ALA A 290 -13.94 5.41 14.37
CA ALA A 290 -13.92 4.15 15.11
C ALA A 290 -13.81 2.96 14.15
N ARG A 291 -13.25 1.85 14.63
CA ARG A 291 -13.05 0.62 13.82
C ARG A 291 -12.20 0.87 12.58
N THR A 292 -11.19 1.72 12.68
CA THR A 292 -10.14 1.83 11.67
C THR A 292 -8.98 0.93 12.10
N GLY A 293 -8.56 0.04 11.21
CA GLY A 293 -7.35 -0.74 11.43
C GLY A 293 -6.12 0.16 11.33
N VAL A 294 -5.18 0.02 12.24
CA VAL A 294 -3.93 0.79 12.26
C VAL A 294 -2.78 -0.21 12.33
N PHE A 295 -1.87 -0.12 11.37
CA PHE A 295 -0.76 -1.05 11.20
C PHE A 295 0.55 -0.27 11.19
N LEU A 296 1.41 -0.50 12.18
CA LEU A 296 2.72 0.13 12.26
C LEU A 296 3.76 -0.86 11.69
N ARG A 297 4.32 -0.53 10.53
CA ARG A 297 5.08 -1.46 9.71
C ARG A 297 6.55 -1.08 9.66
N GLU A 298 7.41 -2.03 10.01
CA GLU A 298 8.87 -1.86 9.98
C GLU A 298 9.36 -1.64 8.54
N GLU A 299 10.41 -0.83 8.38
CA GLU A 299 11.06 -0.51 7.09
C GLU A 299 11.28 -1.73 6.18
N ARG A 300 11.68 -2.88 6.74
CA ARG A 300 11.97 -4.10 5.96
C ARG A 300 10.74 -4.79 5.35
N ILE A 301 9.52 -4.44 5.76
CA ILE A 301 8.27 -5.07 5.30
C ILE A 301 7.31 -4.11 4.59
N VAL A 302 7.58 -2.80 4.56
CA VAL A 302 6.64 -1.81 3.98
C VAL A 302 6.37 -2.04 2.49
N ASN A 303 7.32 -2.69 1.78
CA ASN A 303 7.19 -3.04 0.36
C ASN A 303 6.32 -4.29 0.10
N GLN A 304 5.76 -4.91 1.14
CA GLN A 304 4.87 -6.06 1.04
C GLN A 304 3.43 -5.62 1.34
N SER A 305 2.44 -6.40 0.90
CA SER A 305 1.05 -6.22 1.32
C SER A 305 0.90 -6.26 2.84
N VAL A 306 -0.08 -5.50 3.37
CA VAL A 306 -0.42 -5.57 4.80
C VAL A 306 -0.87 -6.99 5.12
N SER A 307 -0.34 -7.58 6.19
CA SER A 307 -0.62 -8.98 6.51
C SER A 307 -1.04 -9.17 7.96
N GLU A 308 -1.68 -10.30 8.23
CA GLU A 308 -2.02 -10.74 9.59
C GLU A 308 -0.79 -11.03 10.47
N ASN A 309 0.40 -11.12 9.86
CA ASN A 309 1.68 -11.36 10.54
C ASN A 309 2.41 -10.05 10.91
N ASP A 310 1.85 -8.89 10.59
CA ASP A 310 2.46 -7.61 10.95
C ASP A 310 2.50 -7.49 12.49
N PRO A 311 3.64 -7.14 13.11
CA PRO A 311 3.80 -7.26 14.57
C PRO A 311 2.97 -6.26 15.37
N TYR A 312 2.71 -5.07 14.80
CA TYR A 312 2.02 -3.97 15.47
C TYR A 312 0.71 -3.65 14.74
N GLN A 313 -0.40 -4.13 15.31
CA GLN A 313 -1.75 -3.95 14.76
C GLN A 313 -2.71 -3.51 15.87
N ALA A 314 -3.52 -2.49 15.57
CA ALA A 314 -4.52 -1.95 16.47
C ALA A 314 -5.81 -1.63 15.70
N VAL A 315 -6.92 -1.50 16.42
CA VAL A 315 -8.18 -0.98 15.88
C VAL A 315 -8.58 0.21 16.71
N THR A 316 -9.02 1.28 16.07
CA THR A 316 -9.42 2.48 16.78
C THR A 316 -10.71 2.29 17.60
N ASP A 317 -10.72 2.88 18.80
CA ASP A 317 -11.90 2.90 19.68
C ASP A 317 -13.01 3.87 19.19
N GLU A 318 -14.09 4.00 19.95
CA GLU A 318 -15.21 4.93 19.64
C GLU A 318 -14.77 6.42 19.53
N ASN A 319 -13.63 6.78 20.12
CA ASN A 319 -13.04 8.11 20.06
C ASN A 319 -11.93 8.22 18.98
N GLY A 320 -11.75 7.17 18.17
CA GLY A 320 -10.73 7.09 17.14
C GLY A 320 -9.32 6.80 17.67
N ARG A 321 -9.14 6.43 18.94
CA ARG A 321 -7.82 6.26 19.57
C ARG A 321 -7.23 4.88 19.28
N PHE A 322 -5.92 4.82 19.09
CA PHE A 322 -5.15 3.57 19.00
C PHE A 322 -3.85 3.67 19.82
N ALA A 323 -3.29 2.52 20.20
CA ALA A 323 -2.00 2.42 20.87
C ALA A 323 -1.29 1.10 20.53
N PHE A 324 0.03 1.17 20.49
CA PHE A 324 0.97 0.06 20.37
C PHE A 324 1.96 0.17 21.54
N ASP A 325 2.04 -0.87 22.36
CA ASP A 325 2.97 -0.93 23.48
C ASP A 325 4.24 -1.70 23.12
N GLY A 326 5.38 -1.36 23.73
CA GLY A 326 6.64 -2.07 23.55
C GLY A 326 7.13 -2.06 22.09
N VAL A 327 7.00 -0.92 21.42
CA VAL A 327 7.48 -0.77 20.04
C VAL A 327 8.99 -0.73 20.05
N ALA A 328 9.62 -1.63 19.29
CA ALA A 328 11.07 -1.70 19.23
C ALA A 328 11.65 -0.43 18.58
N PRO A 329 12.90 -0.05 18.90
CA PRO A 329 13.53 1.07 18.23
C PRO A 329 13.71 0.78 16.74
N GLY A 330 13.40 1.74 15.88
CA GLY A 330 13.46 1.57 14.44
C GLY A 330 12.65 2.61 13.66
N SER A 331 12.63 2.47 12.34
CA SER A 331 11.85 3.31 11.43
C SER A 331 10.64 2.56 10.89
N TYR A 332 9.50 3.22 10.93
CA TYR A 332 8.21 2.63 10.63
C TYR A 332 7.39 3.50 9.67
N GLN A 333 6.50 2.85 8.91
CA GLN A 333 5.41 3.53 8.20
C GLN A 333 4.07 3.07 8.76
N LEU A 334 3.11 3.98 8.78
CA LEU A 334 1.77 3.69 9.27
C LEU A 334 0.81 3.43 8.11
N TYR A 335 -0.05 2.42 8.27
CA TYR A 335 -1.09 2.09 7.31
C TYR A 335 -2.45 2.05 8.01
N LEU A 336 -3.48 2.51 7.31
CA LEU A 336 -4.86 2.50 7.77
C LEU A 336 -5.68 1.47 6.99
N GLY A 337 -6.31 0.54 7.70
CA GLY A 337 -7.39 -0.30 7.19
C GLY A 337 -8.73 0.41 7.36
N LEU A 338 -9.40 0.70 6.26
CA LEU A 338 -10.62 1.52 6.20
C LEU A 338 -11.74 0.78 5.45
N ASP A 339 -12.96 0.90 5.96
CA ASP A 339 -14.18 0.56 5.23
C ASP A 339 -14.48 1.66 4.20
N PHE A 340 -15.14 1.34 3.08
CA PHE A 340 -15.42 2.32 2.02
C PHE A 340 -16.19 3.56 2.50
N GLU A 341 -17.14 3.39 3.43
CA GLU A 341 -17.91 4.48 4.03
C GLU A 341 -17.06 5.46 4.86
N GLN A 342 -15.93 4.98 5.40
CA GLN A 342 -15.04 5.81 6.21
C GLN A 342 -14.25 6.79 5.34
N ILE A 343 -13.79 6.34 4.16
CA ILE A 343 -12.87 7.07 3.28
C ILE A 343 -13.55 7.75 2.08
N SER A 344 -14.77 7.37 1.71
CA SER A 344 -15.50 7.97 0.59
C SER A 344 -15.65 9.49 0.75
N GLY A 345 -15.15 10.27 -0.22
CA GLY A 345 -15.09 11.74 -0.19
C GLY A 345 -13.90 12.33 0.55
N TYR A 346 -13.00 11.48 1.08
CA TYR A 346 -11.83 11.88 1.85
C TYR A 346 -10.53 11.26 1.30
N THR A 347 -9.41 11.79 1.77
CA THR A 347 -8.06 11.27 1.55
C THR A 347 -7.27 11.39 2.85
N TRP A 348 -6.34 10.46 3.07
CA TRP A 348 -5.29 10.67 4.06
C TRP A 348 -4.10 11.35 3.36
N PRO A 349 -3.77 12.61 3.67
CA PRO A 349 -2.69 13.35 3.01
C PRO A 349 -1.30 12.93 3.50
N VAL A 350 -1.00 11.63 3.42
CA VAL A 350 0.30 11.07 3.77
C VAL A 350 1.25 11.14 2.56
N GLY A 351 2.51 11.51 2.83
CA GLY A 351 3.58 11.52 1.83
C GLY A 351 4.09 10.10 1.48
N LEU A 352 4.81 9.95 0.36
CA LEU A 352 5.42 8.66 -0.02
C LEU A 352 6.50 8.20 0.99
N ASP A 353 7.24 9.16 1.53
CA ASP A 353 8.39 8.94 2.40
C ASP A 353 8.10 9.44 3.83
N GLU A 354 6.86 9.29 4.31
CA GLU A 354 6.49 9.67 5.67
C GLU A 354 6.81 8.53 6.65
N TRP A 355 7.88 8.71 7.42
CA TRP A 355 8.42 7.73 8.36
C TRP A 355 8.28 8.18 9.80
N ILE A 356 8.12 7.21 10.69
CA ILE A 356 8.05 7.36 12.14
C ILE A 356 9.28 6.70 12.73
N ASP A 357 10.15 7.48 13.36
CA ASP A 357 11.33 6.96 14.05
C ASP A 357 11.03 6.77 15.54
N VAL A 358 11.19 5.54 16.02
CA VAL A 358 11.04 5.17 17.43
C VAL A 358 12.42 4.99 18.02
N ASP A 359 12.76 5.76 19.06
CA ASP A 359 14.08 5.77 19.68
C ASP A 359 14.23 4.77 20.85
N GLY A 360 13.15 4.10 21.25
CA GLY A 360 13.11 3.15 22.36
C GLY A 360 12.94 3.78 23.74
N VAL A 361 12.93 5.11 23.83
CA VAL A 361 12.95 5.85 25.10
C VAL A 361 11.68 6.69 25.28
N ARG A 362 11.14 7.25 24.19
CA ARG A 362 10.00 8.16 24.25
C ARG A 362 8.82 7.61 23.49
N ASP A 363 7.65 7.79 24.08
CA ASP A 363 6.39 7.53 23.39
C ASP A 363 6.20 8.50 22.22
N VAL A 364 5.66 7.98 21.12
CA VAL A 364 5.33 8.76 19.93
C VAL A 364 3.81 8.89 19.81
N GLU A 365 3.31 10.12 19.71
CA GLU A 365 1.88 10.40 19.48
C GLU A 365 1.64 10.88 18.04
N LEU A 366 0.71 10.24 17.33
CA LEU A 366 0.44 10.45 15.92
C LEU A 366 -1.04 10.86 15.69
N PRO A 367 -1.31 12.17 15.52
CA PRO A 367 -2.64 12.62 15.12
C PRO A 367 -2.85 12.43 13.61
N ILE A 368 -3.86 11.65 13.25
CA ILE A 368 -4.21 11.33 11.88
C ILE A 368 -5.55 11.97 11.55
N ALA A 369 -5.56 12.75 10.47
CA ALA A 369 -6.74 13.44 9.98
C ALA A 369 -7.01 13.10 8.51
N LEU A 370 -8.19 12.54 8.23
CA LEU A 370 -8.72 12.43 6.88
C LEU A 370 -9.24 13.79 6.42
N GLN A 371 -8.78 14.22 5.25
CA GLN A 371 -9.11 15.52 4.65
C GLN A 371 -10.09 15.34 3.50
N PRO A 372 -11.04 16.27 3.30
CA PRO A 372 -11.96 16.20 2.18
C PRO A 372 -11.21 16.34 0.85
N LEU A 373 -11.69 15.66 -0.18
CA LEU A 373 -11.11 15.78 -1.52
C LEU A 373 -11.28 17.19 -2.09
N ILE A 374 -10.29 17.65 -2.84
CA ILE A 374 -10.37 18.91 -3.58
C ILE A 374 -11.43 18.81 -4.68
N GLU A 375 -12.39 19.74 -4.69
CA GLU A 375 -13.39 19.82 -5.76
C GLU A 375 -12.79 20.40 -7.04
N GLN A 376 -12.80 19.60 -8.10
CA GLN A 376 -12.40 20.01 -9.45
C GLN A 376 -13.59 20.67 -10.17
N GLN A 377 -13.32 21.76 -10.88
CA GLN A 377 -14.36 22.59 -11.52
C GLN A 377 -14.31 22.52 -13.04
N SER A 378 -13.11 22.49 -13.65
CA SER A 378 -12.95 22.39 -15.10
C SER A 378 -11.53 21.93 -15.47
N PRO A 379 -11.34 21.11 -16.52
CA PRO A 379 -12.38 20.40 -17.26
C PRO A 379 -12.92 19.21 -16.45
N VAL A 380 -14.23 18.93 -16.52
CA VAL A 380 -14.85 17.84 -15.76
C VAL A 380 -15.99 17.22 -16.56
N ASN A 381 -16.48 16.06 -16.12
CA ASN A 381 -17.66 15.38 -16.66
C ASN A 381 -17.56 15.15 -18.17
N GLU A 382 -16.40 14.65 -18.63
CA GLU A 382 -16.12 14.32 -20.02
C GLU A 382 -16.17 15.53 -20.98
N ALA A 383 -15.85 16.72 -20.46
CA ALA A 383 -15.74 17.92 -21.28
C ALA A 383 -14.81 17.70 -22.49
N THR A 384 -15.23 18.18 -23.66
CA THR A 384 -14.42 18.12 -24.88
C THR A 384 -13.70 19.45 -25.09
N VAL A 385 -12.37 19.41 -25.10
CA VAL A 385 -11.52 20.58 -25.31
C VAL A 385 -11.08 20.63 -26.77
N THR A 386 -11.53 21.63 -27.51
CA THR A 386 -11.15 21.89 -28.92
C THR A 386 -10.26 23.11 -29.08
N ASP A 387 -10.17 23.95 -28.05
CA ASP A 387 -9.39 25.19 -28.08
C ASP A 387 -7.88 24.93 -28.02
N SER A 388 -7.08 25.93 -28.40
CA SER A 388 -5.61 25.87 -28.33
C SER A 388 -5.05 26.03 -26.91
N GLN A 389 -5.92 26.32 -25.95
CA GLN A 389 -5.60 26.48 -24.53
C GLN A 389 -6.59 25.67 -23.70
N ILE A 390 -6.11 25.09 -22.61
CA ILE A 390 -6.93 24.41 -21.62
C ILE A 390 -6.79 25.13 -20.28
N THR A 391 -7.91 25.26 -19.56
CA THR A 391 -7.95 25.84 -18.22
C THR A 391 -8.33 24.77 -17.22
N PHE A 392 -7.41 24.44 -16.33
CA PHE A 392 -7.64 23.64 -15.14
C PHE A 392 -8.05 24.56 -13.99
N GLN A 393 -9.14 24.25 -13.30
CA GLN A 393 -9.66 25.06 -12.20
C GLN A 393 -10.24 24.19 -11.10
N TRP A 394 -9.96 24.55 -9.85
CA TRP A 394 -10.38 23.81 -8.65
C TRP A 394 -10.77 24.76 -7.52
N ARG A 395 -11.43 24.23 -6.49
CA ARG A 395 -11.71 24.98 -5.26
C ARG A 395 -10.41 25.17 -4.46
N SER A 396 -10.16 26.39 -4.01
CA SER A 396 -9.01 26.71 -3.14
C SER A 396 -9.10 25.95 -1.81
N VAL A 397 -7.96 25.52 -1.31
CA VAL A 397 -7.78 24.87 -0.01
C VAL A 397 -7.21 25.87 0.99
N GLU A 398 -7.80 25.94 2.18
CA GLU A 398 -7.30 26.80 3.25
C GLU A 398 -5.90 26.35 3.71
N GLY A 399 -5.00 27.31 3.91
CA GLY A 399 -3.60 27.05 4.28
C GLY A 399 -2.69 26.60 3.14
N ALA A 400 -3.22 26.36 1.94
CA ALA A 400 -2.39 26.00 0.79
C ALA A 400 -1.56 27.18 0.30
N ALA A 401 -0.25 27.00 0.26
CA ALA A 401 0.69 27.95 -0.35
C ALA A 401 0.84 27.71 -1.85
N TYR A 402 0.69 26.46 -2.29
CA TYR A 402 0.73 26.09 -3.70
C TYR A 402 0.01 24.77 -3.99
N TYR A 403 -0.15 24.48 -5.28
CA TYR A 403 -0.74 23.26 -5.80
C TYR A 403 0.16 22.58 -6.83
N ASN A 404 0.10 21.25 -6.88
CA ASN A 404 0.60 20.48 -8.01
C ASN A 404 -0.59 20.02 -8.86
N VAL A 405 -0.54 20.25 -10.17
CA VAL A 405 -1.54 19.81 -11.13
C VAL A 405 -0.96 18.64 -11.92
N ASN A 406 -1.64 17.51 -11.87
CA ASN A 406 -1.25 16.27 -12.54
C ASN A 406 -2.24 15.95 -13.66
N VAL A 407 -1.76 15.34 -14.74
CA VAL A 407 -2.58 14.83 -15.85
C VAL A 407 -2.26 13.37 -16.10
N GLY A 408 -3.22 12.62 -16.62
CA GLY A 408 -3.07 11.20 -16.87
C GLY A 408 -3.97 10.67 -17.97
N LEU A 409 -3.71 9.43 -18.36
CA LEU A 409 -4.48 8.70 -19.36
C LEU A 409 -4.67 7.24 -18.95
N GLU A 410 -5.70 6.62 -19.53
CA GLU A 410 -5.96 5.19 -19.42
C GLU A 410 -5.13 4.42 -20.47
N MET A 411 -4.57 3.30 -20.06
CA MET A 411 -3.76 2.35 -20.83
C MET A 411 -4.32 0.94 -20.63
N ARG A 412 -3.98 -0.02 -21.49
CA ARG A 412 -4.44 -1.42 -21.40
C ARG A 412 -4.13 -2.07 -20.04
N SER A 413 -3.00 -1.73 -19.45
CA SER A 413 -2.50 -2.30 -18.20
C SER A 413 -2.86 -1.48 -16.95
N GLY A 414 -3.62 -0.39 -17.09
CA GLY A 414 -3.99 0.47 -15.97
C GLY A 414 -4.08 1.95 -16.35
N SER A 415 -3.82 2.84 -15.40
CA SER A 415 -3.75 4.27 -15.66
C SER A 415 -2.43 4.84 -15.15
N GLY A 416 -1.95 5.91 -15.79
CA GLY A 416 -0.72 6.60 -15.41
C GLY A 416 -0.97 8.08 -15.29
N SER A 417 -0.34 8.73 -14.31
CA SER A 417 -0.40 10.18 -14.12
C SER A 417 0.99 10.76 -13.93
N MET A 418 1.13 12.04 -14.26
CA MET A 418 2.37 12.79 -14.16
C MET A 418 2.09 14.26 -13.88
N ALA A 419 3.06 14.94 -13.27
CA ALA A 419 2.96 16.36 -13.01
C ALA A 419 2.95 17.14 -14.34
N LEU A 420 1.89 17.91 -14.57
CA LEU A 420 1.84 18.92 -15.64
C LEU A 420 2.54 20.19 -15.18
N ARG A 421 2.28 20.62 -13.95
CA ARG A 421 2.93 21.77 -13.32
C ARG A 421 2.91 21.65 -11.81
N THR A 422 4.07 21.85 -11.18
CA THR A 422 4.19 21.90 -9.72
C THR A 422 4.11 23.35 -9.21
N ARG A 423 3.98 23.57 -7.91
CA ARG A 423 4.07 24.91 -7.28
C ARG A 423 3.22 26.02 -7.94
N VAL A 424 1.99 25.71 -8.33
CA VAL A 424 1.01 26.69 -8.83
C VAL A 424 0.44 27.45 -7.63
N PRO A 425 0.61 28.78 -7.51
CA PRO A 425 0.17 29.51 -6.32
C PRO A 425 -1.35 29.78 -6.29
N GLU A 426 -1.99 29.75 -7.46
CA GLU A 426 -3.41 30.02 -7.62
C GLU A 426 -4.21 28.72 -7.76
N ASN A 427 -5.53 28.80 -7.63
CA ASN A 427 -6.44 27.67 -7.83
C ASN A 427 -6.89 27.48 -9.31
N ARG A 428 -6.08 28.00 -10.23
CA ARG A 428 -6.32 27.97 -11.67
C ARG A 428 -4.99 27.82 -12.41
N LEU A 429 -4.97 26.99 -13.44
CA LEU A 429 -3.84 26.82 -14.34
C LEU A 429 -4.32 26.84 -15.79
N GLN A 430 -3.85 27.81 -16.56
CA GLN A 430 -4.07 27.86 -18.00
C GLN A 430 -2.79 27.45 -18.72
N VAL A 431 -2.89 26.50 -19.66
CA VAL A 431 -1.75 26.04 -20.46
C VAL A 431 -2.13 25.88 -21.94
N PRO A 432 -1.17 26.12 -22.87
CA PRO A 432 -1.35 25.73 -24.26
C PRO A 432 -1.52 24.23 -24.39
N VAL A 433 -2.40 23.79 -25.29
CA VAL A 433 -2.62 22.36 -25.56
C VAL A 433 -1.34 21.65 -26.01
N ASP A 434 -0.48 22.34 -26.76
CA ASP A 434 0.83 21.83 -27.16
C ASP A 434 1.68 21.33 -25.99
N ARG A 435 1.55 21.96 -24.82
CA ARG A 435 2.26 21.52 -23.62
C ARG A 435 1.84 20.13 -23.19
N LEU A 436 0.56 19.76 -23.33
CA LEU A 436 0.09 18.41 -23.01
C LEU A 436 0.66 17.39 -24.00
N TYR A 437 0.82 17.75 -25.27
CA TYR A 437 1.45 16.85 -26.23
C TYR A 437 2.92 16.58 -25.91
N ASP A 438 3.62 17.52 -25.27
CA ASP A 438 5.01 17.37 -24.84
C ASP A 438 5.16 16.58 -23.52
N VAL A 439 4.06 16.35 -22.79
CA VAL A 439 4.07 15.58 -21.54
C VAL A 439 4.46 14.12 -21.82
N GLN A 440 5.54 13.68 -21.17
CA GLN A 440 6.03 12.32 -21.32
C GLN A 440 5.21 11.34 -20.47
N THR A 441 4.48 10.46 -21.16
CA THR A 441 3.68 9.41 -20.52
C THR A 441 4.53 8.16 -20.27
N GLY A 442 4.11 7.35 -19.30
CA GLY A 442 4.70 6.02 -19.04
C GLY A 442 4.59 5.10 -20.27
N LEU A 443 5.35 4.01 -20.28
CA LEU A 443 5.24 2.96 -21.28
C LEU A 443 4.43 1.80 -20.71
N SER A 444 3.57 1.21 -21.55
CA SER A 444 2.78 0.03 -21.24
C SER A 444 3.02 -0.99 -22.37
N TYR A 445 3.38 -2.21 -22.01
CA TYR A 445 3.62 -3.31 -22.95
C TYR A 445 3.47 -4.66 -22.25
N GLU A 446 3.07 -5.69 -22.99
CA GLU A 446 2.78 -7.01 -22.40
C GLU A 446 4.05 -7.84 -22.20
N LYS A 447 5.04 -7.71 -23.10
CA LYS A 447 6.21 -8.58 -23.10
C LYS A 447 7.53 -7.80 -23.30
N PRO A 448 8.46 -7.82 -22.33
CA PRO A 448 9.81 -7.30 -22.52
C PRO A 448 10.50 -7.96 -23.71
N GLY A 449 11.24 -7.19 -24.50
CA GLY A 449 11.91 -7.63 -25.72
C GLY A 449 11.04 -7.63 -26.98
N ASP A 450 9.71 -7.50 -26.86
CA ASP A 450 8.79 -7.56 -27.98
C ASP A 450 8.09 -6.21 -28.24
N TRP A 451 8.65 -5.45 -29.17
CA TRP A 451 8.16 -4.13 -29.59
C TRP A 451 6.70 -4.14 -30.05
N SER A 452 6.22 -5.24 -30.62
CA SER A 452 4.84 -5.33 -31.14
C SER A 452 3.78 -5.32 -30.03
N THR A 453 4.17 -5.59 -28.78
CA THR A 453 3.26 -5.61 -27.62
C THR A 453 3.10 -4.25 -26.95
N ALA A 454 3.73 -3.19 -27.49
CA ALA A 454 3.56 -1.84 -26.98
C ALA A 454 2.10 -1.36 -27.09
N ASP A 455 1.62 -0.66 -26.08
CA ASP A 455 0.27 -0.11 -26.04
C ASP A 455 0.18 1.18 -26.88
N PRO A 456 -0.65 1.22 -27.94
CA PRO A 456 -0.80 2.41 -28.78
C PRO A 456 -1.21 3.67 -28.00
N ALA A 457 -2.06 3.53 -26.97
CA ALA A 457 -2.52 4.67 -26.17
C ALA A 457 -1.35 5.31 -25.39
N ALA A 458 -0.44 4.48 -24.86
CA ALA A 458 0.77 4.94 -24.20
C ALA A 458 1.74 5.62 -25.17
N LEU A 459 1.81 5.17 -26.43
CA LEU A 459 2.69 5.74 -27.46
C LEU A 459 2.17 7.07 -28.01
N LEU A 460 0.87 7.18 -28.31
CA LEU A 460 0.25 8.42 -28.77
C LEU A 460 0.10 9.46 -27.65
N GLY A 461 -0.07 9.01 -26.40
CA GLY A 461 -0.22 9.88 -25.24
C GLY A 461 -1.38 10.85 -25.44
N PHE A 462 -1.17 12.14 -25.11
CA PHE A 462 -2.19 13.19 -25.28
C PHE A 462 -2.51 13.53 -26.73
N ALA A 463 -1.74 13.03 -27.72
CA ALA A 463 -2.01 13.30 -29.13
C ALA A 463 -3.17 12.46 -29.71
N ASP A 464 -3.70 11.51 -28.96
CA ASP A 464 -4.85 10.69 -29.36
C ASP A 464 -6.18 11.41 -29.05
N PRO A 465 -6.92 11.91 -30.07
CA PRO A 465 -8.18 12.60 -29.83
C PRO A 465 -9.34 11.69 -29.39
N ASP A 466 -9.18 10.37 -29.51
CA ASP A 466 -10.20 9.39 -29.16
C ASP A 466 -10.00 8.81 -27.76
N ASN A 467 -8.84 9.07 -27.13
CA ASN A 467 -8.57 8.66 -25.77
C ASN A 467 -9.22 9.58 -24.72
N ARG A 468 -9.59 9.00 -23.56
CA ARG A 468 -10.10 9.72 -22.40
C ARG A 468 -8.95 10.06 -21.45
N TYR A 469 -8.88 11.31 -21.06
CA TYR A 469 -7.86 11.82 -20.15
C TYR A 469 -8.44 12.14 -18.78
N PHE A 470 -7.60 12.13 -17.75
CA PHE A 470 -7.96 12.58 -16.42
C PHE A 470 -6.92 13.55 -15.85
N TRP A 471 -7.27 14.25 -14.78
CA TRP A 471 -6.35 15.13 -14.08
C TRP A 471 -6.62 15.15 -12.58
N SER A 472 -5.63 15.57 -11.80
CA SER A 472 -5.77 15.74 -10.35
C SER A 472 -5.00 16.94 -9.84
N VAL A 473 -5.32 17.35 -8.62
CA VAL A 473 -4.66 18.45 -7.93
C VAL A 473 -4.28 18.00 -6.53
N GLU A 474 -3.08 18.38 -6.10
CA GLU A 474 -2.57 18.20 -4.74
C GLU A 474 -2.26 19.57 -4.15
N ALA A 475 -2.69 19.84 -2.92
CA ALA A 475 -2.49 21.12 -2.22
C ALA A 475 -1.41 20.97 -1.16
N TYR A 476 -0.48 21.93 -1.09
CA TYR A 476 0.64 21.90 -0.16
C TYR A 476 0.73 23.21 0.64
N ASP A 477 1.22 23.12 1.86
CA ASP A 477 1.56 24.29 2.67
C ASP A 477 2.91 24.92 2.26
N ALA A 478 3.31 25.98 2.96
CA ALA A 478 4.56 26.70 2.68
C ALA A 478 5.83 25.87 2.96
N PHE A 479 5.71 24.80 3.75
CA PHE A 479 6.81 23.90 4.11
C PHE A 479 6.86 22.65 3.21
N GLY A 480 5.95 22.55 2.23
CA GLY A 480 5.87 21.42 1.32
C GLY A 480 5.16 20.20 1.89
N LYS A 481 4.42 20.34 3.00
CA LYS A 481 3.56 19.28 3.52
C LYS A 481 2.27 19.20 2.73
N LEU A 482 1.88 17.98 2.34
CA LEU A 482 0.62 17.73 1.65
C LEU A 482 -0.56 18.01 2.60
N LEU A 483 -1.50 18.84 2.16
CA LEU A 483 -2.72 19.19 2.89
C LEU A 483 -3.89 18.31 2.49
N THR A 484 -4.14 18.17 1.18
CA THR A 484 -5.19 17.30 0.62
C THR A 484 -4.96 17.14 -0.88
N ARG A 485 -5.77 16.30 -1.54
CA ARG A 485 -5.70 16.01 -2.97
C ARG A 485 -7.09 15.75 -3.56
N SER A 486 -7.23 15.87 -4.89
CA SER A 486 -8.50 15.63 -5.59
C SER A 486 -8.69 14.16 -6.00
N ASN A 487 -7.59 13.44 -6.19
CA ASN A 487 -7.55 12.01 -6.48
C ASN A 487 -7.63 11.22 -5.17
N GLY A 488 -8.82 10.74 -4.85
CA GLY A 488 -9.05 9.81 -3.76
C GLY A 488 -10.33 9.03 -4.01
N TYR A 489 -10.90 8.48 -2.94
CA TYR A 489 -11.98 7.51 -3.05
C TYR A 489 -13.33 8.22 -3.13
N ARG A 490 -14.09 7.94 -4.19
CA ARG A 490 -15.45 8.45 -4.40
C ARG A 490 -16.36 7.26 -4.69
N LEU A 491 -16.89 6.66 -3.63
CA LEU A 491 -17.46 5.30 -3.65
C LEU A 491 -18.98 5.27 -3.45
N ASP A 492 -19.59 6.44 -3.26
CA ASP A 492 -21.04 6.61 -3.14
C ASP A 492 -21.55 7.82 -3.96
N ASP A 493 -22.86 7.83 -4.25
CA ASP A 493 -23.52 8.87 -5.06
C ASP A 493 -23.30 10.30 -4.53
N ARG A 494 -23.06 10.48 -3.22
CA ARG A 494 -22.85 11.79 -2.60
C ARG A 494 -21.42 12.28 -2.81
N SER A 495 -20.47 11.35 -2.94
CA SER A 495 -19.03 11.62 -3.05
C SER A 495 -18.50 11.74 -4.49
N ILE A 496 -19.21 11.20 -5.49
CA ILE A 496 -18.77 11.19 -6.91
C ILE A 496 -18.41 12.59 -7.41
N GLY A 497 -19.29 13.56 -7.12
CA GLY A 497 -19.11 14.96 -7.52
C GLY A 497 -18.80 15.11 -9.00
N ASN A 498 -17.91 16.05 -9.34
CA ASN A 498 -17.41 16.22 -10.70
C ASN A 498 -16.34 15.18 -11.03
N LEU A 499 -16.56 14.41 -12.09
CA LEU A 499 -15.57 13.45 -12.57
C LEU A 499 -14.45 14.17 -13.32
N PRO A 500 -13.17 13.89 -13.03
CA PRO A 500 -12.04 14.64 -13.58
C PRO A 500 -11.67 14.24 -15.01
N PHE A 501 -12.63 13.75 -15.80
CA PHE A 501 -12.39 13.23 -17.14
C PHE A 501 -12.65 14.29 -18.21
N PHE A 502 -11.87 14.26 -19.28
CA PHE A 502 -12.01 15.12 -20.45
C PHE A 502 -11.47 14.47 -21.73
N PHE A 503 -11.88 14.99 -22.88
CA PHE A 503 -11.36 14.63 -24.20
C PHE A 503 -10.61 15.81 -24.81
N LEU A 504 -9.48 15.54 -25.48
CA LEU A 504 -8.68 16.57 -26.13
C LEU A 504 -8.79 16.45 -27.66
N LYS A 505 -9.67 17.25 -28.26
CA LYS A 505 -10.02 17.21 -29.69
C LYS A 505 -9.59 18.46 -30.47
N GLN A 506 -8.48 19.08 -30.05
CA GLN A 506 -7.88 20.22 -30.76
C GLN A 506 -7.30 19.83 -32.12
N ARG A 507 -6.98 18.54 -32.32
CA ARG A 507 -6.43 17.98 -33.56
C ARG A 507 -7.19 16.74 -34.02
N THR A 508 -6.84 16.25 -35.20
CA THR A 508 -7.24 14.94 -35.71
C THR A 508 -6.02 14.01 -35.85
N MET A 509 -6.27 12.70 -35.92
CA MET A 509 -5.23 11.72 -36.24
C MET A 509 -4.74 11.88 -37.69
N THR A 510 -3.43 11.96 -37.85
CA THR A 510 -2.74 11.82 -39.13
C THR A 510 -2.79 10.36 -39.59
N ASN A 511 -2.38 10.08 -40.84
CA ASN A 511 -2.27 8.70 -41.32
C ASN A 511 -1.25 7.89 -40.53
N ALA A 512 -0.16 8.52 -40.06
CA ALA A 512 0.83 7.86 -39.23
C ALA A 512 0.30 7.57 -37.81
N ASP A 513 -0.51 8.47 -37.23
CA ASP A 513 -1.15 8.20 -35.93
C ASP A 513 -2.07 6.97 -36.00
N LYS A 514 -2.84 6.83 -37.09
CA LYS A 514 -3.70 5.66 -37.32
C LYS A 514 -2.89 4.37 -37.42
N LEU A 515 -1.71 4.40 -38.03
CA LEU A 515 -0.81 3.25 -38.06
C LEU A 515 -0.31 2.87 -36.65
N VAL A 516 -0.03 3.85 -35.79
CA VAL A 516 0.29 3.59 -34.37
C VAL A 516 -0.90 2.96 -33.66
N ALA A 517 -2.11 3.52 -33.82
CA ALA A 517 -3.34 2.98 -33.25
C ALA A 517 -3.60 1.51 -33.68
N ASP A 518 -3.26 1.18 -34.93
CA ASP A 518 -3.36 -0.16 -35.50
C ASP A 518 -2.21 -1.12 -35.08
N GLY A 519 -1.24 -0.65 -34.27
CA GLY A 519 -0.08 -1.45 -33.86
C GLY A 519 1.02 -1.60 -34.92
N LYS A 520 0.95 -0.87 -36.03
CA LYS A 520 1.91 -0.90 -37.15
C LYS A 520 3.03 0.10 -36.94
N PHE A 521 3.81 -0.09 -35.89
CA PHE A 521 4.76 0.93 -35.40
C PHE A 521 5.91 1.22 -36.36
N ASP A 522 6.49 0.22 -37.01
CA ASP A 522 7.60 0.44 -37.95
C ASP A 522 7.12 1.15 -39.23
N ASP A 523 5.92 0.84 -39.71
CA ASP A 523 5.29 1.57 -40.82
C ASP A 523 5.00 3.02 -40.42
N ALA A 524 4.45 3.24 -39.22
CA ALA A 524 4.20 4.57 -38.69
C ALA A 524 5.49 5.40 -38.60
N MET A 525 6.57 4.81 -38.07
CA MET A 525 7.89 5.44 -37.98
C MET A 525 8.39 5.89 -39.36
N ALA A 526 8.27 5.05 -40.38
CA ALA A 526 8.69 5.40 -41.74
C ALA A 526 7.90 6.58 -42.30
N VAL A 527 6.58 6.62 -42.06
CA VAL A 527 5.73 7.74 -42.47
C VAL A 527 6.09 9.02 -41.72
N TYR A 528 6.31 8.98 -40.39
CA TYR A 528 6.73 10.16 -39.64
C TYR A 528 8.07 10.72 -40.11
N LYS A 529 9.08 9.87 -40.31
CA LYS A 529 10.38 10.29 -40.83
C LYS A 529 10.23 10.98 -42.18
N LYS A 530 9.49 10.39 -43.11
CA LYS A 530 9.20 10.99 -44.41
C LYS A 530 8.44 12.32 -44.30
N THR A 531 7.46 12.43 -43.39
CA THR A 531 6.75 13.69 -43.15
C THR A 531 7.72 14.78 -42.67
N PHE A 532 8.58 14.46 -41.72
CA PHE A 532 9.57 15.40 -41.18
C PHE A 532 10.66 15.78 -42.20
N GLU A 533 11.07 14.85 -43.08
CA GLU A 533 11.98 15.14 -44.19
C GLU A 533 11.37 16.14 -45.18
N ASN A 534 10.06 16.08 -45.40
CA ASN A 534 9.34 17.01 -46.28
C ASN A 534 9.06 18.36 -45.61
N ASP A 535 8.84 18.36 -44.29
CA ASP A 535 8.64 19.57 -43.47
C ASP A 535 9.41 19.44 -42.15
N SER A 536 10.59 20.05 -42.10
CA SER A 536 11.46 20.04 -40.92
C SER A 536 10.94 20.90 -39.75
N SER A 537 9.78 21.55 -39.92
CA SER A 537 9.07 22.26 -38.86
C SER A 537 7.88 21.47 -38.28
N ASP A 538 7.58 20.27 -38.80
CA ASP A 538 6.51 19.41 -38.26
C ASP A 538 6.90 18.84 -36.89
N VAL A 539 6.50 19.57 -35.84
CA VAL A 539 6.72 19.22 -34.44
C VAL A 539 6.04 17.90 -34.08
N HIS A 540 4.89 17.56 -34.64
CA HIS A 540 4.21 16.33 -34.26
C HIS A 540 4.95 15.10 -34.79
N ALA A 541 5.33 15.13 -36.08
CA ALA A 541 6.09 14.05 -36.67
C ALA A 541 7.41 13.83 -35.91
N LEU A 542 8.12 14.92 -35.60
CA LEU A 542 9.36 14.86 -34.83
C LEU A 542 9.16 14.28 -33.43
N ARG A 543 8.08 14.68 -32.73
CA ARG A 543 7.74 14.15 -31.40
C ARG A 543 7.49 12.64 -31.45
N MET A 544 6.76 12.18 -32.45
CA MET A 544 6.44 10.76 -32.60
C MET A 544 7.67 9.92 -32.97
N ILE A 545 8.59 10.44 -33.79
CA ILE A 545 9.88 9.76 -34.07
C ILE A 545 10.64 9.54 -32.76
N ILE A 546 10.81 10.60 -31.95
CA ILE A 546 11.51 10.54 -30.67
C ILE A 546 10.83 9.52 -29.75
N ARG A 547 9.50 9.59 -29.61
CA ARG A 547 8.74 8.73 -28.71
C ARG A 547 8.84 7.25 -29.10
N LEU A 548 8.69 6.94 -30.38
CA LEU A 548 8.75 5.56 -30.86
C LEU A 548 10.17 4.98 -30.75
N LEU A 549 11.22 5.76 -31.02
CA LEU A 549 12.60 5.31 -30.83
C LEU A 549 12.90 4.98 -29.37
N GLN A 550 12.52 5.87 -28.45
CA GLN A 550 12.73 5.66 -27.01
C GLN A 550 11.93 4.48 -26.45
N ALA A 551 10.67 4.35 -26.89
CA ALA A 551 9.83 3.24 -26.49
C ALA A 551 10.41 1.91 -27.00
N LYS A 552 10.88 1.87 -28.24
CA LYS A 552 11.55 0.70 -28.82
C LYS A 552 12.84 0.39 -28.06
N ALA A 553 13.69 1.38 -27.80
CA ALA A 553 14.92 1.23 -27.00
C ALA A 553 14.64 0.61 -25.62
N THR A 554 13.62 1.12 -24.93
CA THR A 554 13.22 0.63 -23.60
C THR A 554 12.70 -0.81 -23.65
N ILE A 555 11.82 -1.11 -24.62
CA ILE A 555 11.18 -2.43 -24.71
C ILE A 555 12.17 -3.49 -25.19
N THR A 556 13.03 -3.19 -26.17
CA THR A 556 13.99 -4.16 -26.71
C THR A 556 15.31 -4.22 -25.93
N GLY A 557 15.60 -3.19 -25.11
CA GLY A 557 16.89 -3.03 -24.45
C GLY A 557 18.01 -2.53 -25.38
N ASP A 558 17.69 -2.13 -26.61
CA ASP A 558 18.67 -1.63 -27.58
C ASP A 558 18.99 -0.15 -27.35
N LYS A 559 20.05 0.12 -26.58
CA LYS A 559 20.53 1.47 -26.29
C LYS A 559 21.03 2.25 -27.51
N THR A 560 21.29 1.60 -28.64
CA THR A 560 21.75 2.33 -29.85
C THR A 560 20.64 3.21 -30.43
N LEU A 561 19.38 2.88 -30.15
CA LEU A 561 18.22 3.67 -30.55
C LEU A 561 18.13 5.01 -29.79
N ASP A 562 18.70 5.11 -28.59
CA ASP A 562 18.82 6.39 -27.89
C ASP A 562 19.81 7.33 -28.61
N ASP A 563 20.91 6.78 -29.14
CA ASP A 563 21.85 7.53 -29.99
C ASP A 563 21.19 7.95 -31.32
N GLU A 564 20.31 7.12 -31.89
CA GLU A 564 19.51 7.48 -33.08
C GLU A 564 18.48 8.58 -32.78
N ALA A 565 17.86 8.57 -31.60
CA ALA A 565 16.86 9.56 -31.21
C ALA A 565 17.49 10.95 -30.95
N TYR A 566 18.75 10.97 -30.54
CA TYR A 566 19.43 12.16 -30.04
C TYR A 566 19.41 13.38 -31.01
N PRO A 567 19.76 13.26 -32.30
CA PRO A 567 19.66 14.36 -33.26
C PRO A 567 18.25 14.94 -33.39
N TYR A 568 17.21 14.10 -33.26
CA TYR A 568 15.82 14.53 -33.29
C TYR A 568 15.45 15.31 -32.02
N VAL A 569 15.89 14.86 -30.83
CA VAL A 569 15.67 15.58 -29.57
C VAL A 569 16.35 16.95 -29.60
N LYS A 570 17.58 17.05 -30.13
CA LYS A 570 18.29 18.32 -30.28
C LYS A 570 17.54 19.28 -31.22
N THR A 571 17.05 18.77 -32.34
CA THR A 571 16.25 19.56 -33.30
C THR A 571 14.94 20.02 -32.66
N MET A 572 14.28 19.13 -31.92
CA MET A 572 13.05 19.42 -31.19
C MET A 572 13.26 20.53 -30.16
N LEU A 573 14.34 20.50 -29.38
CA LEU A 573 14.64 21.56 -28.42
C LEU A 573 14.82 22.93 -29.10
N GLY A 574 15.37 22.96 -30.32
CA GLY A 574 15.49 24.19 -31.12
C GLY A 574 14.14 24.75 -31.60
N LEU A 575 13.18 23.87 -31.93
CA LEU A 575 11.82 24.27 -32.33
C LEU A 575 10.91 24.56 -31.13
N ARG A 576 11.10 23.84 -30.03
CA ARG A 576 10.30 23.85 -28.81
C ARG A 576 11.22 23.81 -27.58
N PRO A 577 11.69 24.98 -27.10
CA PRO A 577 12.54 25.06 -25.92
C PRO A 577 11.71 24.81 -24.65
N VAL A 578 11.50 23.53 -24.33
CA VAL A 578 10.79 23.08 -23.13
C VAL A 578 11.69 22.18 -22.28
N GLN A 579 11.45 22.18 -20.96
CA GLN A 579 12.31 21.52 -19.98
C GLN A 579 12.45 20.01 -20.26
N GLU A 580 11.42 19.37 -20.81
CA GLU A 580 11.37 17.94 -21.08
C GLU A 580 12.48 17.51 -22.04
N TYR A 581 12.71 18.29 -23.11
CA TYR A 581 13.78 18.00 -24.07
C TYR A 581 15.16 18.39 -23.54
N ALA A 582 15.27 19.50 -22.81
CA ALA A 582 16.53 19.88 -22.17
C ALA A 582 17.00 18.82 -21.16
N GLY A 583 16.09 18.32 -20.33
CA GLY A 583 16.37 17.25 -19.36
C GLY A 583 16.80 15.94 -20.03
N ARG A 584 16.19 15.57 -21.16
CA ARG A 584 16.62 14.39 -21.94
C ARG A 584 18.04 14.54 -22.48
N LEU A 585 18.39 15.69 -23.07
CA LEU A 585 19.74 15.94 -23.55
C LEU A 585 20.73 15.98 -22.39
N MET A 586 20.35 16.56 -21.26
CA MET A 586 21.15 16.57 -20.03
C MET A 586 21.49 15.14 -19.59
N HIS A 587 20.50 14.25 -19.42
CA HIS A 587 20.73 12.84 -19.05
C HIS A 587 21.56 12.09 -20.10
N TYR A 588 21.32 12.34 -21.39
CA TYR A 588 22.14 11.78 -22.46
C TYR A 588 23.63 12.18 -22.32
N TYR A 589 23.90 13.47 -22.11
CA TYR A 589 25.26 13.96 -21.96
C TYR A 589 25.92 13.54 -20.64
N TYR A 590 25.14 13.33 -19.59
CA TYR A 590 25.60 12.71 -18.35
C TYR A 590 26.13 11.28 -18.61
N GLU A 591 25.34 10.44 -19.30
CA GLU A 591 25.73 9.07 -19.64
C GLU A 591 26.96 9.01 -20.55
N LYS A 592 27.07 9.93 -21.51
CA LYS A 592 28.25 10.06 -22.39
C LYS A 592 29.44 10.77 -21.73
N GLN A 593 29.30 11.22 -20.48
CA GLN A 593 30.30 11.99 -19.75
C GLN A 593 30.76 13.25 -20.51
N ASN A 594 29.89 13.85 -21.31
CA ASN A 594 30.17 15.11 -22.00
C ASN A 594 29.79 16.28 -21.08
N TRP A 595 30.69 16.60 -20.16
CA TRP A 595 30.41 17.55 -19.07
C TRP A 595 30.10 18.97 -19.53
N LEU A 596 30.71 19.43 -20.62
CA LEU A 596 30.45 20.77 -21.16
C LEU A 596 28.98 20.91 -21.58
N GLU A 597 28.50 19.96 -22.37
CA GLU A 597 27.12 19.95 -22.85
C GLU A 597 26.13 19.60 -21.74
N PHE A 598 26.51 18.71 -20.81
CA PHE A 598 25.71 18.41 -19.62
C PHE A 598 25.42 19.68 -18.80
N HIS A 599 26.44 20.46 -18.47
CA HIS A 599 26.27 21.71 -17.70
C HIS A 599 25.42 22.73 -18.46
N ALA A 600 25.65 22.87 -19.77
CA ALA A 600 24.83 23.75 -20.61
C ALA A 600 23.35 23.34 -20.62
N MET A 601 23.06 22.04 -20.68
CA MET A 601 21.70 21.51 -20.64
C MET A 601 21.08 21.59 -19.25
N TYR A 602 21.84 21.41 -18.18
CA TYR A 602 21.39 21.62 -16.80
C TYR A 602 20.95 23.07 -16.56
N ASP A 603 21.77 24.04 -16.98
CA ASP A 603 21.45 25.48 -16.87
C ASP A 603 20.23 25.85 -17.73
N LEU A 604 20.09 25.26 -18.91
CA LEU A 604 18.91 25.46 -19.74
C LEU A 604 17.66 24.83 -19.10
N TYR A 605 17.77 23.61 -18.59
CA TYR A 605 16.70 22.91 -17.89
C TYR A 605 16.19 23.73 -16.69
N ALA A 606 17.10 24.21 -15.84
CA ALA A 606 16.78 25.06 -14.69
C ALA A 606 16.03 26.34 -15.10
N ARG A 607 16.50 27.01 -16.16
CA ARG A 607 15.85 28.23 -16.68
C ARG A 607 14.47 27.96 -17.26
N LEU A 608 14.31 26.88 -18.04
CA LEU A 608 13.03 26.54 -18.69
C LEU A 608 11.98 26.05 -17.70
N ARG A 609 12.39 25.41 -16.61
CA ARG A 609 11.50 24.95 -15.54
C ARG A 609 10.89 26.12 -14.77
N GLY A 610 11.68 27.17 -14.50
CA GLY A 610 11.22 28.34 -13.74
C GLY A 610 10.78 28.02 -12.31
N GLN A 611 11.23 26.88 -11.77
CA GLN A 611 10.94 26.36 -10.43
C GLN A 611 12.23 25.74 -9.86
N PRO A 612 12.31 25.51 -8.54
CA PRO A 612 13.42 24.76 -7.95
C PRO A 612 13.65 23.44 -8.67
N ILE A 613 14.92 23.10 -8.86
CA ILE A 613 15.34 21.84 -9.46
C ILE A 613 15.00 20.75 -8.46
N SER A 614 14.39 19.66 -8.92
CA SER A 614 14.05 18.54 -8.03
C SER A 614 15.31 17.94 -7.41
N SER A 615 15.19 17.50 -6.16
CA SER A 615 16.24 16.79 -5.41
C SER A 615 16.94 15.69 -6.20
N TYR A 616 16.20 14.92 -7.02
CA TYR A 616 16.78 13.93 -7.92
C TYR A 616 17.79 14.54 -8.91
N GLU A 617 17.40 15.60 -9.62
CA GLU A 617 18.26 16.24 -10.63
C GLU A 617 19.42 17.01 -9.99
N GLN A 618 19.21 17.57 -8.79
CA GLN A 618 20.31 18.12 -7.97
C GLN A 618 21.32 17.05 -7.59
N SER A 619 20.87 15.85 -7.19
CA SER A 619 21.74 14.73 -6.84
C SER A 619 22.49 14.17 -8.05
N ILE A 620 21.86 14.14 -9.23
CA ILE A 620 22.54 13.79 -10.49
C ILE A 620 23.62 14.81 -10.83
N TYR A 621 23.34 16.12 -10.68
CA TYR A 621 24.32 17.18 -10.87
C TYR A 621 25.50 17.08 -9.89
N ALA A 622 25.22 16.86 -8.61
CA ALA A 622 26.24 16.63 -7.59
C ALA A 622 27.11 15.41 -7.91
N THR A 623 26.48 14.31 -8.35
CA THR A 623 27.21 13.11 -8.80
C THR A 623 28.06 13.41 -10.03
N ALA A 624 27.56 14.19 -11.01
CA ALA A 624 28.34 14.61 -12.17
C ALA A 624 29.58 15.43 -11.78
N LEU A 625 29.49 16.28 -10.76
CA LEU A 625 30.64 17.01 -10.21
C LEU A 625 31.68 16.04 -9.61
N MET A 626 31.24 15.00 -8.88
CA MET A 626 32.15 13.97 -8.37
C MET A 626 32.86 13.22 -9.51
N LYS A 627 32.15 12.87 -10.59
CA LYS A 627 32.73 12.24 -11.80
C LYS A 627 33.79 13.13 -12.48
N GLN A 628 33.74 14.44 -12.26
CA GLN A 628 34.73 15.43 -12.70
C GLN A 628 35.86 15.67 -11.69
N GLY A 629 35.86 14.97 -10.55
CA GLY A 629 36.81 15.15 -9.46
C GLY A 629 36.52 16.36 -8.56
N LYS A 630 35.34 16.98 -8.68
CA LYS A 630 34.94 18.19 -7.96
C LYS A 630 34.13 17.87 -6.70
N TYR A 631 34.70 17.06 -5.81
CA TYR A 631 34.00 16.54 -4.62
C TYR A 631 33.54 17.64 -3.65
N ALA A 632 34.36 18.69 -3.45
CA ALA A 632 33.99 19.81 -2.58
C ALA A 632 32.80 20.61 -3.14
N GLU A 633 32.75 20.83 -4.46
CA GLU A 633 31.62 21.51 -5.13
C GLU A 633 30.33 20.67 -5.06
N ALA A 634 30.45 19.34 -5.03
CA ALA A 634 29.31 18.42 -5.00
C ALA A 634 28.53 18.43 -3.67
N LYS A 635 29.14 18.85 -2.55
CA LYS A 635 28.51 18.79 -1.23
C LYS A 635 27.23 19.63 -1.13
N LEU A 636 27.27 20.86 -1.64
CA LEU A 636 26.14 21.78 -1.56
C LEU A 636 24.87 21.26 -2.26
N PRO A 637 24.91 20.83 -3.54
CA PRO A 637 23.73 20.29 -4.19
C PRO A 637 23.23 18.99 -3.55
N PHE A 638 24.10 18.16 -2.95
CA PHE A 638 23.63 17.03 -2.14
C PHE A 638 22.92 17.48 -0.87
N GLU A 639 23.46 18.45 -0.13
CA GLU A 639 22.83 18.96 1.08
C GLU A 639 21.43 19.55 0.81
N GLU A 640 21.29 20.30 -0.29
CA GLU A 640 19.99 20.80 -0.74
C GLU A 640 19.05 19.65 -1.10
N ALA A 641 19.53 18.66 -1.86
CA ALA A 641 18.72 17.51 -2.25
C ALA A 641 18.25 16.68 -1.05
N MET A 642 19.10 16.44 -0.05
CA MET A 642 18.76 15.65 1.15
C MET A 642 17.68 16.32 2.02
N LYS A 643 17.58 17.66 1.99
CA LYS A 643 16.51 18.39 2.70
C LYS A 643 15.13 18.20 2.05
N GLU A 644 15.09 17.88 0.76
CA GLU A 644 13.85 17.72 0.01
C GLU A 644 13.49 16.25 -0.28
N ASP A 645 14.48 15.35 -0.43
CA ASP A 645 14.28 13.93 -0.74
C ASP A 645 14.12 13.08 0.53
N GLY A 646 12.88 12.80 0.94
CA GLY A 646 12.61 11.96 2.12
C GLY A 646 13.12 10.51 2.02
N SER A 647 13.44 10.03 0.83
CA SER A 647 14.06 8.70 0.62
C SER A 647 15.57 8.70 0.90
N HIS A 648 16.21 9.87 0.87
CA HIS A 648 17.66 10.06 0.96
C HIS A 648 18.48 9.09 0.07
N ARG A 649 17.96 8.70 -1.09
CA ARG A 649 18.53 7.62 -1.92
C ARG A 649 19.97 7.87 -2.37
N PHE A 650 20.38 9.14 -2.43
CA PHE A 650 21.73 9.56 -2.82
C PHE A 650 22.67 9.85 -1.66
N VAL A 651 22.27 9.59 -0.40
CA VAL A 651 23.12 9.91 0.77
C VAL A 651 24.48 9.22 0.71
N GLY A 652 24.57 8.02 0.13
CA GLY A 652 25.85 7.34 -0.09
C GLY A 652 26.85 8.14 -0.90
N ASN A 653 26.40 8.79 -1.99
CA ASN A 653 27.26 9.66 -2.80
C ASN A 653 27.65 10.92 -2.04
N TYR A 654 26.73 11.46 -1.23
CA TYR A 654 27.04 12.62 -0.38
C TYR A 654 28.13 12.29 0.66
N LEU A 655 28.00 11.15 1.34
CA LEU A 655 29.00 10.66 2.29
C LEU A 655 30.35 10.44 1.62
N ALA A 656 30.36 9.84 0.43
CA ALA A 656 31.59 9.69 -0.35
C ALA A 656 32.22 11.05 -0.71
N ALA A 657 31.44 12.08 -1.03
CA ALA A 657 31.95 13.41 -1.30
C ALA A 657 32.61 14.06 -0.05
N VAL A 658 32.00 13.92 1.13
CA VAL A 658 32.52 14.45 2.40
C VAL A 658 33.79 13.71 2.84
N LEU A 659 33.76 12.38 2.81
CA LEU A 659 34.93 11.56 3.14
C LEU A 659 36.10 11.86 2.20
N TYR A 660 35.83 12.10 0.91
CA TYR A 660 36.86 12.45 -0.05
C TYR A 660 37.43 13.85 0.17
N ALA A 661 36.56 14.86 0.26
CA ALA A 661 36.95 16.27 0.27
C ALA A 661 37.55 16.71 1.61
N ASP A 662 36.92 16.33 2.72
CA ASP A 662 37.25 16.85 4.05
C ASP A 662 37.97 15.82 4.92
N ARG A 663 37.93 14.52 4.53
CA ARG A 663 38.44 13.39 5.34
C ARG A 663 37.82 13.35 6.74
N SER A 664 36.58 13.84 6.86
CA SER A 664 35.85 13.96 8.12
C SER A 664 34.88 12.81 8.31
N VAL A 665 35.30 11.80 9.09
CA VAL A 665 34.43 10.68 9.48
C VAL A 665 33.30 11.17 10.40
N GLU A 666 33.59 12.15 11.26
CA GLU A 666 32.60 12.72 12.17
C GLU A 666 31.44 13.38 11.43
N GLU A 667 31.75 14.20 10.42
CA GLU A 667 30.73 14.84 9.57
C GLU A 667 29.94 13.80 8.77
N ALA A 668 30.61 12.78 8.22
CA ALA A 668 29.95 11.67 7.54
C ALA A 668 28.98 10.91 8.48
N LEU A 669 29.34 10.70 9.75
CA LEU A 669 28.44 10.09 10.73
C LEU A 669 27.24 10.97 11.05
N GLN A 670 27.44 12.29 11.17
CA GLN A 670 26.34 13.25 11.38
C GLN A 670 25.36 13.23 10.20
N ILE A 671 25.87 13.23 8.97
CA ILE A 671 25.05 13.16 7.74
C ILE A 671 24.30 11.83 7.68
N ALA A 672 24.98 10.71 7.92
CA ALA A 672 24.34 9.38 7.88
C ALA A 672 23.27 9.21 8.96
N ALA A 673 23.39 9.91 10.09
CA ALA A 673 22.37 9.93 11.14
C ALA A 673 21.20 10.87 10.80
N ALA A 674 21.47 12.02 10.18
CA ALA A 674 20.44 12.98 9.78
C ALA A 674 19.61 12.52 8.58
N TYR A 675 20.22 11.75 7.68
CA TYR A 675 19.64 11.35 6.39
C TYR A 675 19.73 9.83 6.16
N PRO A 676 19.04 8.99 6.97
CA PRO A 676 19.02 7.55 6.74
C PRO A 676 18.37 7.23 5.37
N GLU A 677 19.00 6.36 4.58
CA GLU A 677 18.42 5.91 3.30
C GLU A 677 17.14 5.10 3.57
N ARG A 678 16.03 5.55 2.96
CA ARG A 678 14.67 5.03 3.16
C ARG A 678 14.03 4.59 1.84
N SER A 679 14.85 4.17 0.88
CA SER A 679 14.40 3.80 -0.45
C SER A 679 13.54 2.53 -0.45
N PHE A 680 12.56 2.45 -1.34
CA PHE A 680 11.72 1.26 -1.49
C PHE A 680 12.51 0.07 -2.06
N GLY A 681 12.65 -0.98 -1.26
CA GLY A 681 13.18 -2.28 -1.68
C GLY A 681 14.65 -2.53 -1.32
N PRO A 682 15.09 -3.80 -1.26
CA PRO A 682 16.46 -4.15 -0.90
C PRO A 682 17.48 -3.83 -2.01
N PRO A 683 18.76 -3.60 -1.67
CA PRO A 683 19.30 -3.60 -0.31
C PRO A 683 19.09 -2.26 0.40
N LEU A 684 18.46 -2.29 1.59
CA LEU A 684 18.48 -1.15 2.52
C LEU A 684 19.89 -1.03 3.10
N ARG A 685 20.52 0.14 2.93
CA ARG A 685 21.89 0.38 3.37
C ARG A 685 21.89 1.17 4.66
N ASN A 686 22.42 0.58 5.73
CA ASN A 686 22.69 1.32 6.95
C ASN A 686 24.01 2.09 6.80
N TRP A 687 23.93 3.28 6.20
CA TRP A 687 25.08 4.13 5.94
C TRP A 687 25.86 4.49 7.20
N ARG A 688 25.17 4.73 8.31
CA ARG A 688 25.81 5.02 9.59
C ARG A 688 26.72 3.87 10.02
N ARG A 689 26.21 2.64 10.01
CA ARG A 689 26.98 1.43 10.35
C ARG A 689 28.16 1.23 9.40
N LEU A 690 27.99 1.52 8.12
CA LEU A 690 29.09 1.45 7.15
C LEU A 690 30.20 2.45 7.49
N VAL A 691 29.86 3.68 7.82
CA VAL A 691 30.84 4.71 8.20
C VAL A 691 31.49 4.41 9.57
N GLU A 692 30.74 3.90 10.55
CA GLU A 692 31.29 3.43 11.84
C GLU A 692 32.29 2.28 11.62
N ALA A 693 31.99 1.36 10.69
CA ALA A 693 32.90 0.27 10.34
C ALA A 693 34.18 0.79 9.65
N LEU A 694 34.09 1.80 8.77
CA LEU A 694 35.27 2.47 8.21
C LEU A 694 36.13 3.09 9.31
N GLN A 695 35.51 3.77 10.27
CA GLN A 695 36.23 4.39 11.39
C GLN A 695 37.00 3.35 12.21
N ALA A 696 36.35 2.23 12.51
CA ALA A 696 36.93 1.14 13.30
C ALA A 696 38.05 0.42 12.55
N GLU A 697 37.87 0.14 11.25
CA GLU A 697 38.89 -0.52 10.42
C GLU A 697 40.10 0.38 10.15
N ALA A 698 39.88 1.69 9.99
CA ALA A 698 40.96 2.65 9.77
C ALA A 698 41.95 2.74 10.94
N ASP A 699 41.50 2.52 12.18
CA ASP A 699 42.29 2.66 13.42
C ASP A 699 43.11 3.98 13.46
N GLY A 700 42.52 5.08 12.95
CA GLY A 700 43.17 6.39 12.86
C GLY A 700 44.27 6.54 11.79
N GLN A 701 44.46 5.55 10.92
CA GLN A 701 45.52 5.57 9.91
C GLN A 701 45.16 6.45 8.71
N ALA A 702 45.95 7.50 8.46
CA ALA A 702 45.73 8.40 7.32
C ALA A 702 45.88 7.70 5.95
N ALA A 703 46.69 6.63 5.87
CA ALA A 703 46.87 5.85 4.64
C ALA A 703 45.59 5.13 4.21
N TYR A 704 44.77 4.69 5.17
CA TYR A 704 43.49 4.04 4.90
C TYR A 704 42.54 4.96 4.13
N PHE A 705 42.38 6.20 4.57
CA PHE A 705 41.53 7.18 3.87
C PHE A 705 42.13 7.65 2.53
N ALA A 706 43.45 7.56 2.35
CA ALA A 706 44.06 7.78 1.05
C ALA A 706 43.70 6.67 0.05
N GLU A 707 43.71 5.41 0.47
CA GLU A 707 43.26 4.27 -0.33
C GLU A 707 41.75 4.32 -0.62
N LEU A 708 40.93 4.67 0.38
CA LEU A 708 39.49 4.89 0.16
C LEU A 708 39.24 5.98 -0.90
N ASN A 709 39.98 7.09 -0.86
CA ASN A 709 39.84 8.14 -1.86
C ASN A 709 40.26 7.65 -3.26
N GLU A 710 41.34 6.88 -3.36
CA GLU A 710 41.80 6.32 -4.64
C GLU A 710 40.74 5.38 -5.24
N THR A 711 40.16 4.50 -4.42
CA THR A 711 39.11 3.55 -4.85
C THR A 711 37.81 4.24 -5.25
N LEU A 712 37.40 5.29 -4.53
CA LEU A 712 36.26 6.14 -4.92
C LEU A 712 36.53 6.88 -6.23
N ASP A 713 37.76 7.34 -6.48
CA ASP A 713 38.15 8.00 -7.74
C ASP A 713 38.01 7.02 -8.93
N TRP A 714 38.45 5.77 -8.77
CA TRP A 714 38.27 4.73 -9.79
C TRP A 714 36.80 4.53 -10.15
N HIS A 715 35.91 4.50 -9.15
CA HIS A 715 34.47 4.37 -9.36
C HIS A 715 33.87 5.58 -10.08
N PHE A 716 34.04 6.78 -9.53
CA PHE A 716 33.34 7.97 -10.05
C PHE A 716 33.89 8.40 -11.41
N ARG A 717 35.21 8.34 -11.63
CA ARG A 717 35.81 8.74 -12.91
C ARG A 717 35.70 7.66 -13.99
N GLY A 718 35.45 6.41 -13.61
CA GLY A 718 35.24 5.30 -14.55
C GLY A 718 36.45 4.96 -15.44
N ARG A 719 37.64 5.49 -15.14
CA ARG A 719 38.87 5.28 -15.95
C ARG A 719 39.64 4.01 -15.57
N GLU A 720 39.33 3.42 -14.42
CA GLU A 720 40.06 2.29 -13.84
C GLU A 720 39.10 1.20 -13.33
N ALA A 721 38.04 0.91 -14.09
CA ALA A 721 37.01 -0.06 -13.71
C ALA A 721 37.59 -1.47 -13.46
N ASP A 722 38.54 -1.92 -14.30
CA ASP A 722 39.22 -3.20 -14.13
C ASP A 722 40.01 -3.25 -12.82
N ARG A 723 40.74 -2.17 -12.51
CA ARG A 723 41.53 -2.02 -11.28
C ARG A 723 40.64 -2.04 -10.04
N LEU A 724 39.50 -1.36 -10.08
CA LEU A 724 38.50 -1.42 -9.01
C LEU A 724 37.96 -2.85 -8.83
N GLY A 725 37.69 -3.56 -9.92
CA GLY A 725 37.29 -4.97 -9.90
C GLY A 725 38.34 -5.87 -9.23
N GLU A 726 39.61 -5.73 -9.61
CA GLU A 726 40.73 -6.46 -9.01
C GLU A 726 40.90 -6.14 -7.52
N TRP A 727 40.80 -4.87 -7.14
CA TRP A 727 40.86 -4.44 -5.75
C TRP A 727 39.72 -5.04 -4.91
N LEU A 728 38.48 -5.02 -5.42
CA LEU A 728 37.33 -5.63 -4.76
C LEU A 728 37.51 -7.13 -4.51
N LEU A 729 38.26 -7.84 -5.37
CA LEU A 729 38.54 -9.27 -5.22
C LEU A 729 39.71 -9.56 -4.27
N SER A 730 40.66 -8.64 -4.13
CA SER A 730 41.95 -8.89 -3.47
C SER A 730 42.15 -8.16 -2.14
N THR A 731 41.40 -7.09 -1.87
CA THR A 731 41.55 -6.28 -0.65
C THR A 731 41.20 -7.07 0.62
N LYS A 732 41.92 -6.76 1.70
CA LYS A 732 41.65 -7.27 3.05
C LYS A 732 40.82 -6.30 3.89
N GLU A 733 40.61 -5.07 3.40
CA GLU A 733 39.83 -4.03 4.05
C GLU A 733 38.34 -4.28 3.83
N THR A 734 37.76 -5.07 4.73
CA THR A 734 36.39 -5.55 4.67
C THR A 734 35.35 -4.44 4.78
N ALA A 735 35.57 -3.44 5.65
CA ALA A 735 34.66 -2.31 5.80
C ALA A 735 34.78 -1.34 4.62
N MET A 736 36.01 -1.07 4.15
CA MET A 736 36.24 -0.25 2.96
C MET A 736 35.54 -0.85 1.75
N LYS A 737 35.72 -2.15 1.53
CA LYS A 737 35.07 -2.90 0.46
C LYS A 737 33.54 -2.79 0.55
N ALA A 738 32.96 -3.01 1.73
CA ALA A 738 31.52 -2.95 1.92
C ALA A 738 30.96 -1.54 1.62
N PHE A 739 31.64 -0.48 2.08
CA PHE A 739 31.26 0.89 1.79
C PHE A 739 31.34 1.23 0.30
N VAL A 740 32.46 0.89 -0.37
CA VAL A 740 32.62 1.13 -1.81
C VAL A 740 31.56 0.38 -2.62
N GLN A 741 31.28 -0.88 -2.30
CA GLN A 741 30.21 -1.65 -2.94
C GLN A 741 28.83 -1.04 -2.71
N ALA A 742 28.58 -0.49 -1.53
CA ALA A 742 27.34 0.20 -1.21
C ALA A 742 27.18 1.47 -2.07
N VAL A 743 28.23 2.30 -2.18
CA VAL A 743 28.25 3.52 -3.02
C VAL A 743 28.04 3.18 -4.49
N MET A 744 28.69 2.13 -5.00
CA MET A 744 28.51 1.65 -6.38
C MET A 744 27.06 1.24 -6.71
N GLY A 745 26.26 0.91 -5.68
CA GLY A 745 24.86 0.56 -5.81
C GLY A 745 23.90 1.74 -5.79
N VAL A 746 24.36 2.96 -5.51
CA VAL A 746 23.54 4.18 -5.52
C VAL A 746 23.18 4.52 -6.96
N ARG A 747 21.88 4.68 -7.25
CA ARG A 747 21.34 4.91 -8.60
C ARG A 747 20.21 5.92 -8.60
#